data_AF-A0A661VN19-F1
#
_entry.id   AF-A0A661VN19-F1
#
_cell.length_a   1.000
_cell.length_b   1.000
_cell.length_c   1.000
_cell.angle_alpha   90.00
_cell.angle_beta   90.00
_cell.angle_gamma   90.00
#
_symmetry.space_group_name_H-M   'P 1'
#
loop_
_entity.id
_entity.type
_entity.pdbx_description
1 polymer ?
#
loop_
_entity_poly.entity_id
_entity_poly.type
_entity_poly.pdbx_seq_one_letter_code
_entity_poly.pdbx_strand_id
1 'polypeptide(L)'
;MKSLRVYIITRILLTIPMLFVLVTLVFIVVRIMPGDPVEAMLRPGVPQEYKEQIKHNLGLDRPLFFNFRGSSARVLPDKLFLQTKPGAKGSKALLVEGGSVLAISNRRREAGKDWLQVAVPENFEGWVSPDQMAWMRQVNTEMTILDEKVLPGSETWDSFTAAECAAHPSECGLTGNRVNAIWCETSGLLWLGTDNGVNRYSSAGWDTFKTTVGQDILTIWSGRPADLWFGTDGGGVLHLRSNKWTTFTTSDGLPSNRVLAIWGKGSRSVWVGTDRGAAHYDGKTWTTVTSADGLAGDYVGAIWGDGKKTFWFGTDKGLSRYDGQVWHTITTADGLADDHVNAIWGDGHGTLWVGTDNGLSRYDGTEWTTFTTANGLPDNHINAIWGDKADLWVGTDGGASHYDGQNWTSFTSAGCGLTDDHVNAIRRDKSGVPWIGTDNGLNRYENLPWIKLSVPAGGMEGWAPADQFAITIKPFDSQYFNYLWSLIHLDLGVSLAPTRGRPVIDDLKLKFPATLELAIASLIITMLIGVSTGAYAAHKRRSVADYIFRIFSIVIWAVPVFWLGLMFQLILGVYLGDWYETSRFAHQFLRPIFGNFLPLPISGRIGTGMAPKHITGLFFVDSILTGNWKSLGSAIRYILLPAFTLGLYMSGVFTRLTRSNMLDVLREDYITAARARGIQERVVVYQHALKNAFIPILTMMGLQFAALLAGAVLTETTFSWPGMGLFMWERIGYRDFNSIQGSVVLFAVLVAAVSLMVDIIYAWIDPRIRY
;
A
#
# COMPACT_ATOMS: atom_id res chain seq x y z
N MET A 1 -35.95 -25.27 -26.10
CA MET A 1 -36.06 -24.43 -24.88
C MET A 1 -34.92 -24.67 -23.87
N LYS A 2 -34.55 -25.91 -23.52
CA LYS A 2 -33.38 -26.16 -22.64
C LYS A 2 -32.07 -25.60 -23.21
N SER A 3 -31.80 -25.79 -24.51
CA SER A 3 -30.61 -25.23 -25.18
C SER A 3 -30.54 -23.70 -25.14
N LEU A 4 -31.65 -23.02 -25.42
CA LEU A 4 -31.73 -21.54 -25.38
C LEU A 4 -31.46 -20.99 -23.97
N ARG A 5 -32.00 -21.63 -22.93
CA ARG A 5 -31.75 -21.22 -21.53
C ARG A 5 -30.28 -21.40 -21.16
N VAL A 6 -29.68 -22.54 -21.52
CA VAL A 6 -28.24 -22.80 -21.27
C VAL A 6 -27.40 -21.76 -21.99
N TYR A 7 -27.67 -21.50 -23.27
CA TYR A 7 -26.95 -20.49 -24.04
C TYR A 7 -27.05 -19.07 -23.43
N ILE A 8 -28.25 -18.64 -23.03
CA ILE A 8 -28.46 -17.34 -22.37
C ILE A 8 -27.69 -17.27 -21.04
N ILE A 9 -27.76 -18.33 -20.23
CA ILE A 9 -27.02 -18.40 -18.96
C ILE A 9 -25.51 -18.34 -19.21
N THR A 10 -24.99 -19.12 -20.17
CA THR A 10 -23.57 -19.10 -20.56
C THR A 10 -23.15 -17.70 -21.00
N ARG A 11 -23.97 -17.01 -21.81
CA ARG A 11 -23.68 -15.64 -22.26
C ARG A 11 -23.65 -14.65 -21.10
N ILE A 12 -24.61 -14.73 -20.17
CA ILE A 12 -24.64 -13.89 -18.97
C ILE A 12 -23.41 -14.14 -18.09
N LEU A 13 -23.04 -15.41 -17.89
CA LEU A 13 -21.84 -15.78 -17.13
C LEU A 13 -20.56 -15.29 -17.80
N LEU A 14 -20.48 -15.29 -19.14
CA LEU A 14 -19.34 -14.75 -19.90
C LEU A 14 -19.28 -13.22 -19.89
N THR A 15 -20.42 -12.54 -19.70
CA THR A 15 -20.46 -11.07 -19.55
C THR A 15 -19.76 -10.62 -18.27
N ILE A 16 -19.83 -11.38 -17.18
CA ILE A 16 -19.20 -11.03 -15.89
C ILE A 16 -17.68 -10.86 -16.02
N PRO A 17 -16.88 -11.84 -16.50
CA PRO A 17 -15.44 -11.67 -16.66
C PRO A 17 -15.10 -10.59 -17.69
N MET A 18 -15.89 -10.43 -18.75
CA MET A 18 -15.71 -9.34 -19.72
C MET A 18 -15.84 -7.97 -19.06
N LEU A 19 -16.90 -7.75 -18.27
CA LEU A 19 -17.09 -6.51 -17.52
C LEU A 19 -16.00 -6.31 -16.48
N PHE A 20 -15.60 -7.36 -15.76
CA PHE A 20 -14.53 -7.30 -14.78
C PHE A 20 -13.20 -6.84 -15.39
N VAL A 21 -12.80 -7.42 -16.52
CA VAL A 21 -11.57 -7.03 -17.24
C VAL A 21 -11.65 -5.57 -17.68
N LEU A 22 -12.77 -5.14 -18.25
CA LEU A 22 -12.94 -3.77 -18.72
C LEU A 22 -12.92 -2.76 -17.55
N VAL A 23 -13.69 -3.03 -16.49
CA VAL A 23 -13.75 -2.19 -15.27
C VAL A 23 -12.38 -2.05 -14.63
N THR A 24 -11.61 -3.16 -14.57
CA THR A 24 -10.24 -3.16 -14.06
C THR A 24 -9.29 -2.36 -14.94
N LEU A 25 -9.38 -2.52 -16.27
CA LEU A 25 -8.58 -1.73 -17.21
C LEU A 25 -8.88 -0.24 -17.08
N VAL A 26 -10.16 0.14 -17.01
CA VAL A 26 -10.59 1.54 -16.82
C VAL A 26 -10.08 2.07 -15.49
N PHE A 27 -10.15 1.27 -14.42
CA PHE A 27 -9.59 1.65 -13.13
C PHE A 27 -8.11 2.01 -13.26
N ILE A 28 -7.31 1.12 -13.85
CA ILE A 28 -5.87 1.29 -14.03
C ILE A 28 -5.56 2.52 -14.89
N VAL A 29 -6.19 2.61 -16.07
CA VAL A 29 -5.94 3.71 -17.02
C VAL A 29 -6.21 5.06 -16.36
N VAL A 30 -7.33 5.21 -15.65
CA VAL A 30 -7.67 6.49 -15.03
C VAL A 30 -6.68 6.90 -13.93
N ARG A 31 -6.06 5.94 -13.22
CA ARG A 31 -5.04 6.24 -12.20
C ARG A 31 -3.62 6.41 -12.77
N ILE A 32 -3.37 5.95 -13.99
CA ILE A 32 -2.10 6.19 -14.70
C ILE A 32 -2.10 7.57 -15.40
N MET A 33 -3.28 8.12 -15.72
CA MET A 33 -3.36 9.42 -16.39
C MET A 33 -2.67 10.52 -15.57
N PRO A 34 -1.81 11.35 -16.19
CA PRO A 34 -1.08 12.40 -15.48
C PRO A 34 -2.02 13.51 -14.99
N GLY A 35 -1.83 13.93 -13.75
CA GLY A 35 -2.55 15.03 -13.12
C GLY A 35 -3.27 14.59 -11.86
N ASP A 36 -3.01 15.29 -10.77
CA ASP A 36 -3.69 15.04 -9.50
C ASP A 36 -5.18 15.44 -9.62
N PRO A 37 -6.13 14.51 -9.42
CA PRO A 37 -7.55 14.80 -9.49
C PRO A 37 -7.95 15.94 -8.54
N VAL A 38 -7.34 16.01 -7.36
CA VAL A 38 -7.67 17.03 -6.37
C VAL A 38 -7.17 18.40 -6.78
N GLU A 39 -6.00 18.46 -7.43
CA GLU A 39 -5.47 19.70 -7.98
C GLU A 39 -6.31 20.22 -9.16
N ALA A 40 -6.85 19.33 -9.97
CA ALA A 40 -7.77 19.68 -11.05
C ALA A 40 -9.13 20.22 -10.54
N MET A 41 -9.56 19.79 -9.35
CA MET A 41 -10.81 20.24 -8.73
C MET A 41 -10.71 21.60 -8.06
N LEU A 42 -9.50 22.02 -7.69
CA LEU A 42 -9.26 23.17 -6.83
C LEU A 42 -8.76 24.36 -7.64
N ARG A 43 -9.13 25.57 -7.21
CA ARG A 43 -8.60 26.79 -7.84
C ARG A 43 -7.10 26.88 -7.55
N PRO A 44 -6.29 27.46 -8.44
CA PRO A 44 -4.90 27.78 -8.13
C PRO A 44 -4.81 28.60 -6.84
N GLY A 45 -3.88 28.26 -5.94
CA GLY A 45 -3.65 28.97 -4.68
C GLY A 45 -4.36 28.39 -3.44
N VAL A 46 -5.06 27.25 -3.55
CA VAL A 46 -5.59 26.54 -2.38
C VAL A 46 -4.44 25.98 -1.53
N PRO A 47 -4.44 26.17 -0.19
CA PRO A 47 -3.44 25.61 0.72
C PRO A 47 -3.24 24.11 0.56
N GLN A 48 -2.00 23.65 0.69
CA GLN A 48 -1.61 22.25 0.50
C GLN A 48 -2.32 21.31 1.50
N GLU A 49 -2.49 21.75 2.75
CA GLU A 49 -3.23 21.00 3.80
C GLU A 49 -4.68 20.70 3.40
N TYR A 50 -5.35 21.64 2.73
CA TYR A 50 -6.72 21.44 2.28
C TYR A 50 -6.80 20.49 1.08
N LYS A 51 -5.78 20.50 0.20
CA LYS A 51 -5.66 19.52 -0.89
C LYS A 51 -5.51 18.11 -0.32
N GLU A 52 -4.67 17.94 0.71
CA GLU A 52 -4.43 16.66 1.36
C GLU A 52 -5.67 16.14 2.10
N GLN A 53 -6.42 17.01 2.78
CA GLN A 53 -7.73 16.66 3.37
C GLN A 53 -8.72 16.16 2.33
N ILE A 54 -8.80 16.79 1.16
CA ILE A 54 -9.71 16.34 0.09
C ILE A 54 -9.24 15.01 -0.49
N LYS A 55 -7.93 14.79 -0.68
CA LYS A 55 -7.40 13.49 -1.12
C LYS A 55 -7.78 12.37 -0.15
N HIS A 56 -7.64 12.63 1.15
CA HIS A 56 -7.98 11.69 2.20
C HIS A 56 -9.48 11.37 2.24
N ASN A 57 -10.34 12.39 2.19
CA ASN A 57 -11.81 12.19 2.16
C ASN A 57 -12.28 11.42 0.92
N LEU A 58 -11.56 11.52 -0.19
CA LEU A 58 -11.83 10.77 -1.42
C LEU A 58 -11.17 9.38 -1.43
N GLY A 59 -10.42 9.01 -0.39
CA GLY A 59 -9.67 7.75 -0.28
C GLY A 59 -8.56 7.60 -1.33
N LEU A 60 -8.08 8.71 -1.91
CA LEU A 60 -7.07 8.72 -2.98
C LEU A 60 -5.65 8.50 -2.46
N ASP A 61 -5.46 8.61 -1.15
CA ASP A 61 -4.24 8.32 -0.40
C ASP A 61 -4.10 6.82 -0.03
N ARG A 62 -5.17 6.04 -0.14
CA ARG A 62 -5.15 4.59 0.12
C ARG A 62 -4.31 3.84 -0.91
N PRO A 63 -3.73 2.68 -0.56
CA PRO A 63 -3.04 1.85 -1.54
C PRO A 63 -3.98 1.40 -2.67
N LEU A 64 -3.41 1.25 -3.87
CA LEU A 64 -4.18 0.95 -5.08
C LEU A 64 -4.84 -0.45 -5.04
N PHE A 65 -4.10 -1.48 -4.61
CA PHE A 65 -4.51 -2.89 -4.75
C PHE A 65 -4.60 -3.66 -3.44
N PHE A 66 -3.53 -3.69 -2.65
CA PHE A 66 -3.49 -4.44 -1.38
C PHE A 66 -3.03 -3.52 -0.27
N ASN A 67 -3.69 -3.63 0.87
CA ASN A 67 -3.30 -2.90 2.06
C ASN A 67 -2.65 -3.83 3.09
N PHE A 68 -1.32 -3.91 3.06
CA PHE A 68 -0.53 -4.66 4.04
C PHE A 68 -0.08 -3.79 5.23
N ARG A 69 -0.38 -2.49 5.20
CA ARG A 69 -0.10 -1.50 6.24
C ARG A 69 -1.41 -1.26 6.99
N GLY A 70 -1.44 -1.33 8.31
CA GLY A 70 -2.70 -1.25 9.08
C GLY A 70 -3.72 -0.21 8.57
N SER A 71 -4.97 -0.63 8.39
CA SER A 71 -6.07 0.23 7.90
C SER A 71 -6.64 1.18 8.96
N SER A 72 -6.40 0.89 10.25
CA SER A 72 -6.85 1.71 11.37
C SER A 72 -5.97 1.47 12.59
N ALA A 73 -5.59 2.53 13.30
CA ALA A 73 -4.88 2.47 14.58
C ALA A 73 -5.80 2.95 15.70
N ARG A 74 -5.96 2.15 16.77
CA ARG A 74 -6.71 2.52 17.99
C ARG A 74 -5.75 2.64 19.17
N VAL A 75 -5.75 3.78 19.85
CA VAL A 75 -4.90 4.03 21.03
C VAL A 75 -5.24 3.06 22.18
N LEU A 76 -4.23 2.58 22.91
CA LEU A 76 -4.35 1.87 24.18
C LEU A 76 -3.45 2.58 25.22
N PRO A 77 -3.92 3.16 26.36
CA PRO A 77 -5.26 3.53 26.86
C PRO A 77 -5.59 5.03 26.59
N ASP A 78 -6.56 5.65 27.29
CA ASP A 78 -7.21 6.99 27.05
C ASP A 78 -6.30 8.26 26.99
N LYS A 79 -4.99 8.12 26.78
CA LYS A 79 -4.02 9.20 26.69
C LYS A 79 -3.28 9.12 25.35
N LEU A 80 -3.55 10.08 24.46
CA LEU A 80 -2.82 10.24 23.20
C LEU A 80 -1.58 11.11 23.42
N PHE A 81 -0.40 10.61 23.05
CA PHE A 81 0.84 11.38 23.04
C PHE A 81 1.24 11.68 21.60
N LEU A 82 1.14 12.94 21.18
CA LEU A 82 1.69 13.39 19.89
C LEU A 82 2.96 14.19 20.14
N GLN A 83 4.10 13.66 19.71
CA GLN A 83 5.36 14.42 19.70
C GLN A 83 5.59 15.03 18.31
N THR A 84 6.00 16.30 18.29
CA THR A 84 6.38 17.00 17.04
C THR A 84 7.72 16.55 16.49
N LYS A 85 8.58 15.95 17.33
CA LYS A 85 9.86 15.32 16.97
C LYS A 85 10.08 14.06 17.83
N PRO A 86 10.56 12.95 17.25
CA PRO A 86 10.91 11.74 18.02
C PRO A 86 12.00 12.05 19.06
N GLY A 87 11.86 11.52 20.29
CA GLY A 87 12.92 11.49 21.31
C GLY A 87 13.29 12.82 21.99
N ALA A 88 12.66 13.94 21.66
CA ALA A 88 13.03 15.23 22.26
C ALA A 88 12.39 15.46 23.64
N LYS A 89 13.20 15.48 24.71
CA LYS A 89 12.82 16.06 26.02
C LYS A 89 12.33 17.50 25.79
N GLY A 90 11.04 17.77 26.05
CA GLY A 90 10.42 19.09 25.89
C GLY A 90 9.36 19.22 24.76
N SER A 91 9.00 18.13 24.09
CA SER A 91 7.85 18.12 23.17
C SER A 91 6.53 18.30 23.93
N LYS A 92 5.71 19.28 23.52
CA LYS A 92 4.42 19.59 24.17
C LYS A 92 3.44 18.41 24.00
N ALA A 93 3.11 17.74 25.10
CA ALA A 93 2.08 16.71 25.13
C ALA A 93 0.67 17.34 25.17
N LEU A 94 -0.26 16.83 24.38
CA LEU A 94 -1.67 17.20 24.45
C LEU A 94 -2.49 16.00 24.94
N LEU A 95 -3.01 16.09 26.16
CA LEU A 95 -3.90 15.09 26.76
C LEU A 95 -5.35 15.39 26.32
N VAL A 96 -6.04 14.44 25.70
CA VAL A 96 -7.49 14.57 25.43
C VAL A 96 -8.20 13.29 25.84
N GLU A 97 -8.83 13.32 27.02
CA GLU A 97 -9.79 12.30 27.48
C GLU A 97 -11.16 12.61 26.88
N GLY A 98 -11.85 11.58 26.36
CA GLY A 98 -13.22 11.72 25.84
C GLY A 98 -14.19 12.18 26.93
N GLY A 99 -14.83 13.33 26.72
CA GLY A 99 -15.84 13.88 27.65
C GLY A 99 -15.33 14.88 28.69
N SER A 100 -14.05 15.25 28.66
CA SER A 100 -13.47 16.24 29.58
C SER A 100 -14.10 17.63 29.43
N VAL A 101 -14.66 18.18 30.52
CA VAL A 101 -15.10 19.59 30.58
C VAL A 101 -13.93 20.46 31.00
N LEU A 102 -13.32 21.13 30.04
CA LEU A 102 -12.22 22.05 30.26
C LEU A 102 -12.75 23.43 30.70
N ALA A 103 -12.42 23.85 31.93
CA ALA A 103 -12.81 25.16 32.45
C ALA A 103 -11.91 26.26 31.85
N ILE A 104 -12.50 27.38 31.44
CA ILE A 104 -11.77 28.54 30.92
C ILE A 104 -11.36 29.40 32.12
N SER A 105 -10.05 29.56 32.34
CA SER A 105 -9.51 30.36 33.44
C SER A 105 -9.27 31.82 33.05
N ASN A 106 -8.99 32.11 31.77
CA ASN A 106 -8.68 33.47 31.33
C ASN A 106 -8.93 33.68 29.82
N ARG A 107 -9.01 34.93 29.37
CA ARG A 107 -9.19 35.30 27.95
C ARG A 107 -8.36 36.53 27.60
N ARG A 108 -7.61 36.49 26.50
CA ARG A 108 -6.88 37.66 25.96
C ARG A 108 -7.11 37.82 24.46
N ARG A 109 -7.11 39.06 23.99
CA ARG A 109 -7.30 39.40 22.58
C ARG A 109 -6.04 40.03 22.04
N GLU A 110 -5.42 39.39 21.04
CA GLU A 110 -4.15 39.81 20.48
C GLU A 110 -4.13 39.57 18.97
N ALA A 111 -3.66 40.56 18.20
CA ALA A 111 -3.62 40.54 16.74
C ALA A 111 -4.96 40.14 16.08
N GLY A 112 -6.09 40.59 16.63
CA GLY A 112 -7.43 40.32 16.09
C GLY A 112 -7.96 38.90 16.35
N LYS A 113 -7.24 38.06 17.09
CA LYS A 113 -7.66 36.71 17.49
C LYS A 113 -7.94 36.65 19.00
N ASP A 114 -8.97 35.90 19.37
CA ASP A 114 -9.26 35.57 20.76
C ASP A 114 -8.41 34.39 21.20
N TRP A 115 -7.91 34.44 22.43
CA TRP A 115 -7.14 33.37 23.07
C TRP A 115 -7.76 33.07 24.43
N LEU A 116 -7.91 31.80 24.75
CA LEU A 116 -8.56 31.27 25.94
C LEU A 116 -7.55 30.43 26.71
N GLN A 117 -7.37 30.73 27.99
CA GLN A 117 -6.55 29.95 28.91
C GLN A 117 -7.43 28.88 29.54
N VAL A 118 -6.95 27.63 29.57
CA VAL A 118 -7.71 26.48 30.06
C VAL A 118 -7.12 26.01 31.39
N ALA A 119 -7.97 25.83 32.40
CA ALA A 119 -7.58 25.26 33.69
C ALA A 119 -7.50 23.74 33.59
N VAL A 120 -6.29 23.20 33.66
CA VAL A 120 -5.97 21.76 33.74
C VAL A 120 -5.18 21.56 35.05
N PRO A 121 -5.18 20.38 35.70
CA PRO A 121 -4.46 20.21 36.96
C PRO A 121 -2.94 20.50 36.86
N GLU A 122 -2.51 21.31 37.82
CA GLU A 122 -1.20 21.75 38.33
C GLU A 122 0.00 22.08 37.42
N ASN A 123 0.09 21.75 36.13
CA ASN A 123 1.31 22.06 35.36
C ASN A 123 1.12 22.54 33.89
N PHE A 124 -0.05 23.07 33.53
CA PHE A 124 -0.29 23.57 32.17
C PHE A 124 -0.64 25.07 32.13
N GLU A 125 0.27 25.90 31.64
CA GLU A 125 0.06 27.34 31.39
C GLU A 125 0.01 27.67 29.88
N GLY A 126 -0.95 27.07 29.15
CA GLY A 126 -1.12 27.28 27.70
C GLY A 126 -2.33 28.14 27.32
N TRP A 127 -2.18 28.96 26.26
CA TRP A 127 -3.27 29.71 25.62
C TRP A 127 -3.73 28.98 24.34
N VAL A 128 -5.03 28.83 24.15
CA VAL A 128 -5.65 28.08 23.04
C VAL A 128 -6.66 28.98 22.32
N SER A 129 -6.73 28.96 20.98
CA SER A 129 -7.72 29.76 20.25
C SER A 129 -9.13 29.13 20.26
N PRO A 130 -10.22 29.91 20.08
CA PRO A 130 -11.58 29.37 19.97
C PRO A 130 -11.75 28.29 18.91
N ASP A 131 -11.05 28.40 17.79
CA ASP A 131 -11.08 27.42 16.69
C ASP A 131 -10.44 26.09 17.11
N GLN A 132 -9.34 26.15 17.86
CA GLN A 132 -8.70 24.98 18.46
C GLN A 132 -9.57 24.33 19.56
N MET A 133 -10.33 25.12 20.32
CA MET A 133 -11.24 24.59 21.36
C MET A 133 -12.49 23.91 20.76
N ALA A 134 -13.04 24.44 19.66
CA ALA A 134 -14.13 23.80 18.94
C ALA A 134 -13.71 22.45 18.33
N TRP A 135 -12.44 22.35 17.89
CA TRP A 135 -11.82 21.12 17.41
C TRP A 135 -11.65 20.05 18.50
N MET A 136 -11.16 20.42 19.70
CA MET A 136 -10.99 19.47 20.82
C MET A 136 -12.30 18.76 21.23
N ARG A 137 -13.46 19.38 20.95
CA ARG A 137 -14.79 18.83 21.26
C ARG A 137 -15.31 17.81 20.23
N GLN A 138 -14.62 17.62 19.11
CA GLN A 138 -15.10 16.81 17.96
C GLN A 138 -14.28 15.54 17.70
N VAL A 139 -13.30 15.21 18.54
CA VAL A 139 -12.38 14.09 18.30
C VAL A 139 -13.11 12.74 18.38
N ASN A 140 -13.43 12.19 17.21
CA ASN A 140 -13.79 10.78 17.03
C ASN A 140 -12.52 10.00 16.65
N THR A 141 -12.33 8.84 17.25
CA THR A 141 -11.04 8.16 17.53
C THR A 141 -10.50 7.25 16.41
N GLU A 142 -10.63 7.62 15.14
CA GLU A 142 -10.01 6.85 14.04
C GLU A 142 -8.83 7.62 13.42
N MET A 143 -7.61 7.08 13.55
CA MET A 143 -6.37 7.63 12.98
C MET A 143 -5.83 6.74 11.86
N THR A 144 -5.24 7.37 10.83
CA THR A 144 -4.65 6.68 9.68
C THR A 144 -3.12 6.67 9.79
N ILE A 145 -2.52 5.51 9.55
CA ILE A 145 -1.07 5.31 9.56
C ILE A 145 -0.48 5.79 8.22
N LEU A 146 0.47 6.72 8.25
CA LEU A 146 1.15 7.25 7.07
C LEU A 146 2.46 6.51 6.77
N ASP A 147 3.26 6.19 7.80
CA ASP A 147 4.59 5.58 7.66
C ASP A 147 4.95 4.80 8.95
N GLU A 148 5.74 3.73 8.82
CA GLU A 148 6.27 2.94 9.94
C GLU A 148 7.77 2.76 9.72
N LYS A 149 8.59 3.31 10.62
CA LYS A 149 10.05 3.28 10.52
C LYS A 149 10.69 3.13 11.89
N VAL A 150 11.76 2.34 11.92
CA VAL A 150 12.79 2.42 12.96
C VAL A 150 13.65 3.63 12.61
N LEU A 151 13.54 4.71 13.39
CA LEU A 151 14.27 5.95 13.12
C LEU A 151 15.62 5.93 13.84
N PRO A 152 16.76 6.15 13.15
CA PRO A 152 18.05 6.31 13.82
C PRO A 152 17.99 7.46 14.84
N GLY A 153 18.46 7.25 16.07
CA GLY A 153 18.36 8.25 17.15
C GLY A 153 17.07 8.21 17.98
N SER A 154 16.19 7.23 17.74
CA SER A 154 14.96 6.99 18.53
C SER A 154 15.09 5.85 19.55
N GLU A 155 16.32 5.40 19.77
CA GLU A 155 16.65 4.34 20.72
C GLU A 155 16.32 4.80 22.15
N THR A 156 15.64 3.95 22.91
CA THR A 156 15.34 4.21 24.32
C THR A 156 16.14 3.26 25.20
N TRP A 157 16.61 3.79 26.32
CA TRP A 157 17.40 3.03 27.29
C TRP A 157 16.62 2.95 28.59
N ASP A 158 16.33 1.72 29.02
CA ASP A 158 15.91 1.49 30.40
C ASP A 158 17.17 1.32 31.25
N SER A 159 17.35 2.19 32.23
CA SER A 159 18.49 2.18 33.14
C SER A 159 18.08 1.67 34.51
N PHE A 160 18.92 0.83 35.11
CA PHE A 160 18.74 0.28 36.44
C PHE A 160 20.00 0.54 37.27
N THR A 161 19.93 1.48 38.21
CA THR A 161 21.02 1.75 39.17
C THR A 161 20.72 1.13 40.54
N ALA A 162 21.74 0.73 41.29
CA ALA A 162 21.53 0.15 42.63
C ALA A 162 20.79 1.11 43.59
N ALA A 163 21.01 2.42 43.44
CA ALA A 163 20.32 3.45 44.22
C ALA A 163 18.81 3.52 43.90
N GLU A 164 18.44 3.47 42.62
CA GLU A 164 17.04 3.44 42.18
C GLU A 164 16.34 2.15 42.60
N CYS A 165 17.02 1.01 42.49
CA CYS A 165 16.48 -0.30 42.89
C CYS A 165 16.30 -0.39 44.42
N ALA A 166 17.17 0.26 45.21
CA ALA A 166 17.00 0.39 46.65
C ALA A 166 15.80 1.29 47.03
N ALA A 167 15.52 2.33 46.24
CA ALA A 167 14.37 3.21 46.43
C ALA A 167 13.05 2.56 45.97
N HIS A 168 13.10 1.69 44.96
CA HIS A 168 11.95 1.02 44.33
C HIS A 168 12.13 -0.51 44.25
N PRO A 169 12.19 -1.22 45.39
CA PRO A 169 12.51 -2.65 45.44
C PRO A 169 11.44 -3.56 44.82
N SER A 170 10.23 -3.05 44.54
CA SER A 170 9.18 -3.76 43.81
C SER A 170 9.35 -3.72 42.29
N GLU A 171 10.17 -2.80 41.76
CA GLU A 171 10.34 -2.52 40.33
C GLU A 171 11.73 -2.93 39.83
N CYS A 172 12.75 -2.87 40.69
CA CYS A 172 14.09 -3.32 40.37
C CYS A 172 14.77 -4.02 41.56
N GLY A 173 15.57 -5.06 41.28
CA GLY A 173 16.26 -5.86 42.29
C GLY A 173 17.79 -5.89 42.19
N LEU A 174 18.43 -4.96 41.46
CA LEU A 174 19.89 -4.89 41.34
C LEU A 174 20.53 -4.54 42.70
N THR A 175 21.53 -5.32 43.14
CA THR A 175 22.13 -5.15 44.48
C THR A 175 23.52 -4.54 44.50
N GLY A 176 24.20 -4.52 43.37
CA GLY A 176 25.52 -3.95 43.20
C GLY A 176 25.51 -2.84 42.17
N ASN A 177 26.41 -1.87 42.31
CA ASN A 177 26.45 -0.72 41.40
C ASN A 177 27.16 -1.09 40.10
N ARG A 178 28.27 -1.82 40.21
CA ARG A 178 29.02 -2.31 39.07
C ARG A 178 28.50 -3.67 38.62
N VAL A 179 28.12 -3.77 37.35
CA VAL A 179 27.63 -5.01 36.73
C VAL A 179 28.72 -5.60 35.84
N ASN A 180 29.46 -6.57 36.38
CA ASN A 180 30.65 -7.14 35.76
C ASN A 180 30.38 -8.29 34.79
N ALA A 181 29.24 -8.97 34.91
CA ALA A 181 28.93 -10.12 34.06
C ALA A 181 27.45 -10.25 33.78
N ILE A 182 27.10 -10.64 32.55
CA ILE A 182 25.72 -10.90 32.14
C ILE A 182 25.66 -12.23 31.40
N TRP A 183 24.78 -13.13 31.85
CA TRP A 183 24.55 -14.42 31.22
C TRP A 183 23.07 -14.68 30.98
N CYS A 184 22.72 -15.00 29.73
CA CYS A 184 21.36 -15.40 29.35
C CYS A 184 21.29 -16.93 29.21
N GLU A 185 20.41 -17.57 29.97
CA GLU A 185 20.11 -18.99 29.80
C GLU A 185 19.18 -19.25 28.61
N THR A 186 19.22 -20.48 28.08
CA THR A 186 18.24 -20.95 27.06
C THR A 186 16.78 -20.91 27.54
N SER A 187 16.57 -20.95 28.86
CA SER A 187 15.26 -20.80 29.50
C SER A 187 14.69 -19.39 29.31
N GLY A 188 15.54 -18.38 29.11
CA GLY A 188 15.19 -16.96 29.09
C GLY A 188 15.46 -16.23 30.40
N LEU A 189 16.07 -16.89 31.39
CA LEU A 189 16.55 -16.27 32.62
C LEU A 189 17.84 -15.50 32.37
N LEU A 190 17.91 -14.27 32.85
CA LEU A 190 19.10 -13.44 32.81
C LEU A 190 19.77 -13.45 34.19
N TRP A 191 21.05 -13.76 34.24
CA TRP A 191 21.88 -13.74 35.45
C TRP A 191 22.89 -12.61 35.35
N LEU A 192 23.03 -11.87 36.44
CA LEU A 192 23.84 -10.67 36.53
C LEU A 192 24.84 -10.84 37.68
N GLY A 193 26.12 -10.70 37.38
CA GLY A 193 27.20 -10.67 38.34
C GLY A 193 27.52 -9.22 38.67
N THR A 194 27.51 -8.90 39.96
CA THR A 194 27.76 -7.55 40.45
C THR A 194 28.90 -7.54 41.48
N ASP A 195 29.37 -6.34 41.81
CA ASP A 195 30.26 -6.10 42.94
C ASP A 195 29.67 -6.51 44.31
N ASN A 196 28.36 -6.79 44.36
CA ASN A 196 27.63 -7.19 45.55
C ASN A 196 26.75 -8.43 45.33
N GLY A 197 27.32 -9.45 44.67
CA GLY A 197 26.70 -10.77 44.50
C GLY A 197 25.97 -10.95 43.17
N VAL A 198 24.97 -11.84 43.16
CA VAL A 198 24.31 -12.30 41.94
C VAL A 198 22.83 -11.91 41.93
N ASN A 199 22.39 -11.28 40.85
CA ASN A 199 20.97 -11.01 40.58
C ASN A 199 20.47 -11.89 39.44
N ARG A 200 19.18 -12.21 39.48
CA ARG A 200 18.47 -12.91 38.42
C ARG A 200 17.26 -12.11 38.00
N TYR A 201 17.09 -11.96 36.70
CA TYR A 201 15.95 -11.28 36.09
C TYR A 201 15.15 -12.26 35.22
N SER A 202 13.82 -12.16 35.32
CA SER A 202 12.85 -12.92 34.55
C SER A 202 11.62 -12.06 34.24
N SER A 203 10.73 -12.53 33.36
CA SER A 203 9.44 -11.86 33.10
C SER A 203 8.53 -11.77 34.33
N ALA A 204 8.80 -12.54 35.39
CA ALA A 204 8.05 -12.52 36.65
C ALA A 204 8.66 -11.56 37.69
N GLY A 205 9.80 -10.93 37.39
CA GLY A 205 10.49 -10.00 38.28
C GLY A 205 11.93 -10.40 38.61
N TRP A 206 12.48 -9.73 39.62
CA TRP A 206 13.86 -9.85 40.08
C TRP A 206 13.99 -10.78 41.28
N ASP A 207 14.99 -11.67 41.25
CA ASP A 207 15.42 -12.46 42.40
C ASP A 207 16.87 -12.13 42.74
N THR A 208 17.12 -11.90 44.02
CA THR A 208 18.46 -11.55 44.51
C THR A 208 19.04 -12.73 45.30
N PHE A 209 20.24 -13.15 44.92
CA PHE A 209 20.98 -14.18 45.63
C PHE A 209 22.12 -13.53 46.40
N LYS A 210 21.95 -13.39 47.71
CA LYS A 210 23.07 -13.12 48.60
C LYS A 210 23.92 -14.38 48.66
N THR A 211 25.00 -14.41 47.88
CA THR A 211 26.02 -15.45 47.98
C THR A 211 26.69 -15.37 49.36
N THR A 212 27.33 -16.45 49.79
CA THR A 212 27.71 -16.65 51.20
C THR A 212 28.74 -15.65 51.75
N VAL A 213 29.39 -14.81 50.93
CA VAL A 213 30.16 -13.63 51.35
C VAL A 213 30.20 -12.65 50.17
N GLY A 214 30.08 -11.34 50.43
CA GLY A 214 30.10 -10.24 49.44
C GLY A 214 31.39 -10.15 48.63
N GLN A 215 31.49 -10.99 47.60
CA GLN A 215 32.60 -11.02 46.65
C GLN A 215 32.11 -10.59 45.28
N ASP A 216 32.99 -9.88 44.59
CA ASP A 216 32.75 -9.38 43.25
C ASP A 216 32.65 -10.56 42.26
N ILE A 217 31.57 -10.61 41.48
CA ILE A 217 31.31 -11.64 40.48
C ILE A 217 31.81 -11.16 39.12
N LEU A 218 32.98 -11.64 38.70
CA LEU A 218 33.65 -11.15 37.49
C LEU A 218 33.16 -11.82 36.20
N THR A 219 32.65 -13.06 36.29
CA THR A 219 32.22 -13.80 35.09
C THR A 219 31.19 -14.86 35.45
N ILE A 220 30.29 -15.16 34.50
CA ILE A 220 29.25 -16.18 34.65
C ILE A 220 29.19 -17.02 33.39
N TRP A 221 29.14 -18.33 33.58
CA TRP A 221 28.97 -19.28 32.49
C TRP A 221 28.02 -20.41 32.87
N SER A 222 27.23 -20.88 31.91
CA SER A 222 26.39 -22.06 32.08
C SER A 222 26.42 -22.95 30.85
N GLY A 223 26.67 -24.25 31.08
CA GLY A 223 26.58 -25.26 30.03
C GLY A 223 25.17 -25.77 29.78
N ARG A 224 24.28 -25.67 30.79
CA ARG A 224 22.88 -26.15 30.77
C ARG A 224 22.06 -25.39 31.82
N PRO A 225 20.73 -25.20 31.60
CA PRO A 225 19.86 -24.56 32.59
C PRO A 225 20.04 -25.14 34.00
N ALA A 226 20.08 -24.26 35.02
CA ALA A 226 20.28 -24.62 36.43
C ALA A 226 21.62 -25.28 36.80
N ASP A 227 22.65 -25.12 35.97
CA ASP A 227 24.03 -25.53 36.22
C ASP A 227 24.97 -24.36 35.87
N LEU A 228 25.28 -23.53 36.86
CA LEU A 228 25.90 -22.21 36.71
C LEU A 228 27.24 -22.15 37.42
N TRP A 229 28.22 -21.56 36.74
CA TRP A 229 29.57 -21.35 37.22
C TRP A 229 29.83 -19.85 37.28
N PHE A 230 30.34 -19.38 38.43
CA PHE A 230 30.62 -17.98 38.69
C PHE A 230 32.10 -17.84 39.06
N GLY A 231 32.78 -16.92 38.40
CA GLY A 231 34.12 -16.49 38.77
C GLY A 231 34.03 -15.34 39.75
N THR A 232 34.89 -15.36 40.76
CA THR A 232 34.90 -14.34 41.82
C THR A 232 36.25 -13.65 41.92
N ASP A 233 36.26 -12.43 42.45
CA ASP A 233 37.50 -11.76 42.85
C ASP A 233 37.97 -12.29 44.21
N GLY A 234 38.82 -13.32 44.18
CA GLY A 234 39.52 -13.85 45.36
C GLY A 234 38.83 -15.00 46.09
N GLY A 235 37.62 -15.40 45.70
CA GLY A 235 36.89 -16.55 46.26
C GLY A 235 37.01 -17.86 45.47
N GLY A 236 37.68 -17.84 44.32
CA GLY A 236 37.75 -18.95 43.39
C GLY A 236 36.49 -19.08 42.54
N VAL A 237 36.13 -20.32 42.23
CA VAL A 237 34.98 -20.66 41.37
C VAL A 237 33.81 -21.09 42.24
N LEU A 238 32.68 -20.39 42.13
CA LEU A 238 31.42 -20.84 42.71
C LEU A 238 30.64 -21.65 41.67
N HIS A 239 30.16 -22.82 42.05
CA HIS A 239 29.37 -23.69 41.21
C HIS A 239 28.01 -23.93 41.86
N LEU A 240 26.95 -23.52 41.18
CA LEU A 240 25.55 -23.69 41.58
C LEU A 240 24.91 -24.78 40.73
N ARG A 241 24.56 -25.89 41.39
CA ARG A 241 23.85 -26.99 40.74
C ARG A 241 22.76 -27.53 41.64
N SER A 242 21.53 -27.60 41.14
CA SER A 242 20.36 -28.09 41.90
C SER A 242 20.18 -27.36 43.24
N ASN A 243 20.28 -26.03 43.24
CA ASN A 243 20.22 -25.15 44.43
C ASN A 243 21.29 -25.41 45.51
N LYS A 244 22.35 -26.15 45.18
CA LYS A 244 23.49 -26.37 46.06
C LYS A 244 24.71 -25.62 45.53
N TRP A 245 25.32 -24.82 46.41
CA TRP A 245 26.58 -24.12 46.14
C TRP A 245 27.77 -25.01 46.52
N THR A 246 28.76 -25.05 45.64
CA THR A 246 30.09 -25.62 45.89
C THR A 246 31.15 -24.62 45.46
N THR A 247 32.25 -24.54 46.20
CA THR A 247 33.34 -23.60 45.92
C THR A 247 34.61 -24.38 45.63
N PHE A 248 35.33 -23.98 44.59
CA PHE A 248 36.65 -24.48 44.25
C PHE A 248 37.67 -23.37 44.39
N THR A 249 38.79 -23.66 45.03
CA THR A 249 39.86 -22.70 45.31
C THR A 249 41.23 -23.25 44.88
N THR A 250 42.30 -22.55 45.21
CA THR A 250 43.67 -23.03 45.03
C THR A 250 43.94 -24.37 45.72
N SER A 251 43.23 -24.71 46.80
CA SER A 251 43.36 -26.04 47.42
C SER A 251 42.81 -27.18 46.57
N ASP A 252 41.93 -26.87 45.62
CA ASP A 252 41.29 -27.86 44.73
C ASP A 252 42.03 -28.00 43.40
N GLY A 253 43.05 -27.18 43.15
CA GLY A 253 43.88 -27.20 41.94
C GLY A 253 43.71 -26.00 41.02
N LEU A 254 43.10 -24.90 41.48
CA LEU A 254 43.14 -23.62 40.73
C LEU A 254 44.51 -22.93 40.89
N PRO A 255 45.05 -22.25 39.86
CA PRO A 255 46.27 -21.45 39.96
C PRO A 255 46.11 -20.20 40.83
N SER A 256 44.91 -19.62 40.87
CA SER A 256 44.56 -18.48 41.71
C SER A 256 43.06 -18.47 42.03
N ASN A 257 42.69 -17.78 43.10
CA ASN A 257 41.30 -17.59 43.49
C ASN A 257 40.65 -16.36 42.81
N ARG A 258 41.40 -15.56 42.04
CA ARG A 258 40.83 -14.50 41.22
C ARG A 258 40.49 -15.07 39.84
N VAL A 259 39.21 -15.24 39.57
CA VAL A 259 38.72 -15.92 38.37
C VAL A 259 38.10 -14.90 37.42
N LEU A 260 38.73 -14.72 36.25
CA LEU A 260 38.40 -13.67 35.29
C LEU A 260 37.51 -14.17 34.15
N ALA A 261 37.71 -15.41 33.71
CA ALA A 261 36.98 -15.98 32.59
C ALA A 261 36.57 -17.43 32.85
N ILE A 262 35.40 -17.82 32.37
CA ILE A 262 34.94 -19.21 32.41
C ILE A 262 34.32 -19.57 31.06
N TRP A 263 34.73 -20.71 30.51
CA TRP A 263 34.10 -21.28 29.32
C TRP A 263 34.17 -22.80 29.36
N GLY A 264 33.10 -23.49 28.96
CA GLY A 264 33.09 -24.95 28.97
C GLY A 264 32.38 -25.60 27.80
N LYS A 265 32.73 -26.87 27.55
CA LYS A 265 32.01 -27.78 26.66
C LYS A 265 31.01 -28.59 27.47
N GLY A 266 29.98 -27.91 27.97
CA GLY A 266 29.07 -28.46 28.99
C GLY A 266 29.73 -28.63 30.35
N SER A 267 28.98 -29.03 31.37
CA SER A 267 29.38 -28.94 32.78
C SER A 267 30.46 -29.94 33.24
N ARG A 268 31.01 -30.74 32.33
CA ARG A 268 32.05 -31.77 32.63
C ARG A 268 33.41 -31.44 32.04
N SER A 269 33.53 -30.35 31.29
CA SER A 269 34.79 -29.88 30.73
C SER A 269 34.76 -28.36 30.74
N VAL A 270 35.24 -27.77 31.83
CA VAL A 270 35.20 -26.32 32.06
C VAL A 270 36.62 -25.79 32.14
N TRP A 271 36.91 -24.74 31.39
CA TRP A 271 38.13 -23.96 31.51
C TRP A 271 37.86 -22.70 32.31
N VAL A 272 38.82 -22.37 33.15
CA VAL A 272 38.79 -21.20 34.03
C VAL A 272 40.07 -20.42 33.82
N GLY A 273 39.97 -19.13 33.54
CA GLY A 273 41.08 -18.19 33.44
C GLY A 273 41.24 -17.42 34.74
N THR A 274 42.47 -17.27 35.19
CA THR A 274 42.83 -16.56 36.43
C THR A 274 43.95 -15.56 36.16
N ASP A 275 44.29 -14.75 37.16
CA ASP A 275 45.45 -13.85 37.11
C ASP A 275 46.82 -14.55 37.22
N ARG A 276 46.87 -15.89 37.36
CA ARG A 276 48.11 -16.70 37.48
C ARG A 276 48.11 -18.00 36.66
N GLY A 277 47.26 -18.10 35.65
CA GLY A 277 47.19 -19.19 34.69
C GLY A 277 45.75 -19.60 34.39
N ALA A 278 45.59 -20.64 33.59
CA ALA A 278 44.31 -21.29 33.33
C ALA A 278 44.19 -22.61 34.11
N ALA A 279 42.97 -23.08 34.35
CA ALA A 279 42.69 -24.39 34.90
C ALA A 279 41.61 -25.12 34.10
N HIS A 280 41.83 -26.40 33.83
CA HIS A 280 40.85 -27.28 33.20
C HIS A 280 40.23 -28.24 34.22
N TYR A 281 38.91 -28.26 34.26
CA TYR A 281 38.13 -29.21 35.05
C TYR A 281 37.55 -30.30 34.15
N ASP A 282 37.95 -31.55 34.37
CA ASP A 282 37.51 -32.72 33.58
C ASP A 282 36.24 -33.41 34.14
N GLY A 283 35.57 -32.77 35.10
CA GLY A 283 34.44 -33.34 35.84
C GLY A 283 34.83 -34.06 37.12
N LYS A 284 36.12 -34.18 37.43
CA LYS A 284 36.64 -34.76 38.69
C LYS A 284 37.77 -33.93 39.30
N THR A 285 38.74 -33.51 38.50
CA THR A 285 39.97 -32.86 38.95
C THR A 285 40.26 -31.59 38.17
N TRP A 286 40.92 -30.63 38.83
CA TRP A 286 41.46 -29.43 38.21
C TRP A 286 42.91 -29.66 37.79
N THR A 287 43.24 -29.25 36.56
CA THR A 287 44.61 -29.26 36.03
C THR A 287 45.01 -27.85 35.64
N THR A 288 46.06 -27.32 36.27
CA THR A 288 46.60 -26.00 35.98
C THR A 288 47.44 -26.01 34.71
N VAL A 289 47.31 -24.94 33.92
CA VAL A 289 48.10 -24.64 32.73
C VAL A 289 48.63 -23.22 32.85
N THR A 290 49.94 -23.07 32.66
CA THR A 290 50.67 -21.81 32.72
C THR A 290 51.48 -21.58 31.45
N SER A 291 52.22 -20.49 31.40
CA SER A 291 53.19 -20.21 30.35
C SER A 291 54.27 -21.29 30.21
N ALA A 292 54.59 -22.02 31.30
CA ALA A 292 55.49 -23.17 31.24
C ALA A 292 54.92 -24.35 30.42
N ASP A 293 53.60 -24.41 30.24
CA ASP A 293 52.87 -25.48 29.56
C ASP A 293 52.50 -25.12 28.11
N GLY A 294 52.80 -23.90 27.67
CA GLY A 294 52.58 -23.40 26.31
C GLY A 294 51.61 -22.22 26.17
N LEU A 295 51.04 -21.74 27.27
CA LEU A 295 50.22 -20.53 27.28
C LEU A 295 51.08 -19.27 26.99
N ALA A 296 50.54 -18.27 26.30
CA ALA A 296 51.30 -17.07 25.94
C ALA A 296 51.68 -16.21 27.17
N GLY A 297 50.76 -16.07 28.12
CA GLY A 297 50.91 -15.32 29.36
C GLY A 297 50.11 -15.95 30.50
N ASP A 298 50.45 -15.63 31.74
CA ASP A 298 49.82 -16.23 32.93
C ASP A 298 48.59 -15.44 33.38
N TYR A 299 48.39 -14.20 32.93
CA TYR A 299 47.13 -13.51 33.18
C TYR A 299 46.13 -13.93 32.11
N VAL A 300 45.03 -14.59 32.47
CA VAL A 300 44.04 -15.12 31.51
C VAL A 300 42.69 -14.43 31.68
N GLY A 301 42.49 -13.33 30.93
CA GLY A 301 41.32 -12.46 31.04
C GLY A 301 40.10 -12.91 30.24
N ALA A 302 40.28 -13.70 29.18
CA ALA A 302 39.17 -14.17 28.33
C ALA A 302 39.37 -15.62 27.90
N ILE A 303 38.27 -16.37 27.80
CA ILE A 303 38.26 -17.72 27.24
C ILE A 303 37.06 -17.89 26.32
N TRP A 304 37.30 -18.38 25.11
CA TRP A 304 36.26 -18.75 24.17
C TRP A 304 36.59 -20.08 23.48
N GLY A 305 35.58 -20.90 23.22
CA GLY A 305 35.74 -22.16 22.51
C GLY A 305 34.75 -22.31 21.36
N ASP A 306 35.14 -23.04 20.33
CA ASP A 306 34.35 -23.27 19.12
C ASP A 306 33.25 -24.36 19.29
N GLY A 307 33.12 -24.94 20.49
CA GLY A 307 32.23 -26.07 20.78
C GLY A 307 32.74 -27.44 20.28
N LYS A 308 33.83 -27.48 19.52
CA LYS A 308 34.45 -28.69 18.95
C LYS A 308 35.64 -29.12 19.80
N LYS A 309 36.83 -28.62 19.48
CA LYS A 309 38.11 -28.99 20.14
C LYS A 309 39.04 -27.78 20.32
N THR A 310 38.72 -26.63 19.74
CA THR A 310 39.59 -25.46 19.76
C THR A 310 39.17 -24.51 20.87
N PHE A 311 40.13 -24.13 21.69
CA PHE A 311 39.98 -23.13 22.74
C PHE A 311 40.93 -21.96 22.49
N TRP A 312 40.47 -20.77 22.84
CA TRP A 312 41.18 -19.52 22.69
C TRP A 312 41.24 -18.85 24.06
N PHE A 313 42.45 -18.49 24.48
CA PHE A 313 42.74 -17.89 25.76
C PHE A 313 43.38 -16.52 25.52
N GLY A 314 42.73 -15.48 26.00
CA GLY A 314 43.23 -14.11 25.96
C GLY A 314 44.16 -13.91 27.14
N THR A 315 45.40 -13.50 26.87
CA THR A 315 46.42 -13.32 27.90
C THR A 315 47.03 -11.92 27.90
N ASP A 316 47.87 -11.60 28.89
CA ASP A 316 48.67 -10.38 28.94
C ASP A 316 49.81 -10.34 27.90
N LYS A 317 50.06 -11.44 27.19
CA LYS A 317 51.17 -11.58 26.22
C LYS A 317 50.73 -12.19 24.89
N GLY A 318 49.46 -12.05 24.55
CA GLY A 318 48.88 -12.45 23.28
C GLY A 318 47.70 -13.41 23.42
N LEU A 319 47.22 -13.86 22.27
CA LEU A 319 46.13 -14.81 22.15
C LEU A 319 46.68 -16.23 22.00
N SER A 320 46.33 -17.13 22.92
CA SER A 320 46.73 -18.54 22.86
C SER A 320 45.62 -19.40 22.27
N ARG A 321 45.91 -20.12 21.20
CA ARG A 321 45.01 -21.10 20.57
C ARG A 321 45.46 -22.52 20.94
N TYR A 322 44.54 -23.30 21.50
CA TYR A 322 44.76 -24.71 21.85
C TYR A 322 43.82 -25.60 21.05
N ASP A 323 44.35 -26.55 20.28
CA ASP A 323 43.56 -27.49 19.46
C ASP A 323 43.26 -28.84 20.16
N GLY A 324 43.64 -28.96 21.43
CA GLY A 324 43.59 -30.19 22.21
C GLY A 324 44.90 -30.97 22.26
N GLN A 325 45.93 -30.55 21.53
CA GLN A 325 47.27 -31.15 21.55
C GLN A 325 48.37 -30.11 21.58
N VAL A 326 48.26 -29.04 20.79
CA VAL A 326 49.31 -28.04 20.57
C VAL A 326 48.80 -26.65 20.95
N TRP A 327 49.68 -25.87 21.56
CA TRP A 327 49.50 -24.45 21.83
C TRP A 327 50.13 -23.61 20.71
N HIS A 328 49.39 -22.62 20.24
CA HIS A 328 49.86 -21.63 19.28
C HIS A 328 49.62 -20.23 19.82
N THR A 329 50.65 -19.40 19.81
CA THR A 329 50.57 -18.01 20.27
C THR A 329 50.44 -17.07 19.09
N ILE A 330 49.53 -16.11 19.20
CA ILE A 330 49.27 -15.05 18.23
C ILE A 330 49.48 -13.71 18.94
N THR A 331 50.27 -12.84 18.33
CA THR A 331 50.70 -11.55 18.88
C THR A 331 50.47 -10.42 17.86
N THR A 332 50.86 -9.20 18.23
CA THR A 332 50.97 -8.05 17.33
C THR A 332 51.82 -8.34 16.09
N ALA A 333 52.80 -9.26 16.17
CA ALA A 333 53.59 -9.70 15.01
C ALA A 333 52.75 -10.47 13.97
N ASP A 334 51.64 -11.08 14.38
CA ASP A 334 50.75 -11.89 13.55
C ASP A 334 49.53 -11.11 13.04
N GLY A 335 49.36 -9.84 13.47
CA GLY A 335 48.27 -8.95 13.06
C GLY A 335 47.27 -8.57 14.16
N LEU A 336 47.50 -8.97 15.42
CA LEU A 336 46.69 -8.56 16.56
C LEU A 336 46.88 -7.06 16.87
N ALA A 337 45.86 -6.37 17.38
CA ALA A 337 45.90 -4.94 17.67
C ALA A 337 46.80 -4.59 18.87
N ASP A 338 46.79 -5.44 19.90
CA ASP A 338 47.67 -5.36 21.06
C ASP A 338 47.87 -6.78 21.63
N ASP A 339 48.95 -7.00 22.37
CA ASP A 339 49.24 -8.30 22.97
C ASP A 339 48.39 -8.54 24.24
N HIS A 340 47.84 -7.50 24.87
CA HIS A 340 46.94 -7.68 26.01
C HIS A 340 45.50 -7.93 25.53
N VAL A 341 45.01 -9.16 25.74
CA VAL A 341 43.68 -9.58 25.27
C VAL A 341 42.67 -9.66 26.42
N ASN A 342 41.65 -8.81 26.35
CA ASN A 342 40.62 -8.64 27.39
C ASN A 342 39.32 -9.38 27.08
N ALA A 343 38.95 -9.52 25.80
CA ALA A 343 37.69 -10.14 25.40
C ALA A 343 37.85 -10.97 24.13
N ILE A 344 37.12 -12.09 24.04
CA ILE A 344 37.11 -12.95 22.86
C ILE A 344 35.68 -13.40 22.56
N TRP A 345 35.28 -13.27 21.30
CA TRP A 345 34.03 -13.81 20.80
C TRP A 345 34.19 -14.34 19.37
N GLY A 346 33.63 -15.51 19.09
CA GLY A 346 33.61 -16.08 17.74
C GLY A 346 32.23 -16.54 17.32
N ASP A 347 31.98 -16.53 16.02
CA ASP A 347 30.70 -16.92 15.40
C ASP A 347 30.53 -18.45 15.25
N GLY A 348 31.58 -19.22 15.54
CA GLY A 348 31.62 -20.68 15.36
C GLY A 348 31.77 -21.16 13.90
N HIS A 349 31.83 -20.24 12.94
CA HIS A 349 31.94 -20.46 11.50
C HIS A 349 33.25 -19.98 10.87
N GLY A 350 34.12 -19.33 11.65
CA GLY A 350 35.49 -18.98 11.25
C GLY A 350 35.87 -17.54 11.56
N THR A 351 34.90 -16.69 11.91
CA THR A 351 35.16 -15.31 12.34
C THR A 351 35.50 -15.29 13.83
N LEU A 352 36.59 -14.62 14.19
CA LEU A 352 36.98 -14.37 15.56
C LEU A 352 37.15 -12.88 15.80
N TRP A 353 36.59 -12.38 16.89
CA TRP A 353 36.73 -11.02 17.37
C TRP A 353 37.49 -11.03 18.70
N VAL A 354 38.52 -10.20 18.78
CA VAL A 354 39.47 -10.15 19.89
C VAL A 354 39.60 -8.70 20.33
N GLY A 355 39.18 -8.42 21.55
CA GLY A 355 39.27 -7.11 22.18
C GLY A 355 40.57 -6.97 22.93
N THR A 356 41.28 -5.89 22.70
CA THR A 356 42.60 -5.62 23.28
C THR A 356 42.67 -4.23 23.92
N ASP A 357 43.79 -3.90 24.56
CA ASP A 357 44.00 -2.59 25.19
C ASP A 357 44.04 -1.43 24.17
N ASN A 358 44.39 -1.72 22.91
CA ASN A 358 44.57 -0.71 21.85
C ASN A 358 43.73 -0.98 20.59
N GLY A 359 42.58 -1.64 20.75
CA GLY A 359 41.56 -1.75 19.70
C GLY A 359 40.91 -3.13 19.63
N LEU A 360 40.08 -3.30 18.60
CA LEU A 360 39.36 -4.53 18.31
C LEU A 360 39.93 -5.19 17.06
N SER A 361 40.43 -6.41 17.19
CA SER A 361 40.91 -7.23 16.07
C SER A 361 39.84 -8.21 15.59
N ARG A 362 39.62 -8.27 14.29
CA ARG A 362 38.77 -9.25 13.62
C ARG A 362 39.62 -10.16 12.74
N TYR A 363 39.47 -11.45 12.93
CA TYR A 363 39.98 -12.48 12.02
C TYR A 363 38.81 -13.03 11.19
N ASP A 364 38.92 -12.99 9.87
CA ASP A 364 37.88 -13.49 8.95
C ASP A 364 38.10 -14.93 8.46
N GLY A 365 39.11 -15.61 9.02
CA GLY A 365 39.57 -16.93 8.57
C GLY A 365 40.78 -16.87 7.63
N THR A 366 41.13 -15.68 7.14
CA THR A 366 42.30 -15.45 6.28
C THR A 366 43.20 -14.34 6.78
N GLU A 367 42.65 -13.18 7.14
CA GLU A 367 43.40 -11.98 7.51
C GLU A 367 42.89 -11.35 8.82
N TRP A 368 43.75 -10.55 9.44
CA TRP A 368 43.44 -9.75 10.63
C TRP A 368 43.16 -8.30 10.24
N THR A 369 42.08 -7.74 10.79
CA THR A 369 41.68 -6.34 10.62
C THR A 369 41.48 -5.68 11.96
N THR A 370 42.05 -4.49 12.16
CA THR A 370 41.95 -3.75 13.43
C THR A 370 40.99 -2.56 13.30
N PHE A 371 40.14 -2.40 14.31
CA PHE A 371 39.22 -1.28 14.49
C PHE A 371 39.63 -0.48 15.74
N THR A 372 39.67 0.84 15.61
CA THR A 372 40.03 1.79 16.67
C THR A 372 39.02 2.93 16.71
N THR A 373 39.26 3.94 17.54
CA THR A 373 38.49 5.20 17.54
C THR A 373 38.46 5.91 16.19
N ALA A 374 39.48 5.71 15.33
CA ALA A 374 39.48 6.19 13.96
C ALA A 374 38.39 5.54 13.08
N ASN A 375 37.86 4.39 13.48
CA ASN A 375 36.83 3.63 12.78
C ASN A 375 35.43 3.83 13.38
N GLY A 376 35.29 4.59 14.47
CA GLY A 376 34.00 4.91 15.09
C GLY A 376 33.79 4.32 16.49
N LEU A 377 34.74 3.57 17.04
CA LEU A 377 34.69 3.14 18.44
C LEU A 377 34.85 4.35 19.39
N PRO A 378 34.18 4.37 20.56
CA PRO A 378 34.26 5.48 21.50
C PRO A 378 35.55 5.44 22.32
N ASP A 379 36.15 4.26 22.50
CA ASP A 379 37.48 4.08 23.10
C ASP A 379 38.18 2.87 22.46
N ASN A 380 39.51 2.78 22.60
CA ASN A 380 40.32 1.67 22.08
C ASN A 380 40.42 0.51 23.08
N HIS A 381 40.22 0.75 24.37
CA HIS A 381 40.28 -0.28 25.40
C HIS A 381 39.00 -1.12 25.36
N ILE A 382 39.09 -2.37 24.90
CA ILE A 382 37.91 -3.23 24.69
C ILE A 382 37.69 -4.15 25.89
N ASN A 383 36.59 -3.99 26.61
CA ASN A 383 36.26 -4.75 27.82
C ASN A 383 35.37 -5.96 27.55
N ALA A 384 34.39 -5.80 26.64
CA ALA A 384 33.38 -6.82 26.41
C ALA A 384 33.03 -6.93 24.92
N ILE A 385 32.81 -8.16 24.45
CA ILE A 385 32.36 -8.42 23.08
C ILE A 385 31.24 -9.44 23.12
N TRP A 386 30.16 -9.15 22.41
CA TRP A 386 29.10 -10.10 22.17
C TRP A 386 28.48 -9.87 20.80
N GLY A 387 28.21 -10.93 20.05
CA GLY A 387 27.53 -10.80 18.75
C GLY A 387 26.69 -12.01 18.36
N ASP A 388 26.04 -11.88 17.21
CA ASP A 388 25.42 -12.95 16.43
C ASP A 388 25.66 -12.66 14.93
N LYS A 389 26.45 -13.52 14.27
CA LYS A 389 26.85 -13.37 12.85
C LYS A 389 27.47 -12.00 12.53
N ALA A 390 26.70 -11.11 11.89
CA ALA A 390 27.14 -9.79 11.41
C ALA A 390 26.78 -8.66 12.38
N ASP A 391 26.06 -8.96 13.45
CA ASP A 391 25.55 -8.02 14.43
C ASP A 391 26.38 -8.13 15.71
N LEU A 392 27.21 -7.11 15.99
CA LEU A 392 28.21 -7.14 17.04
C LEU A 392 28.04 -5.96 17.99
N TRP A 393 28.11 -6.22 19.28
CA TRP A 393 28.18 -5.22 20.33
C TRP A 393 29.52 -5.29 21.05
N VAL A 394 30.08 -4.13 21.29
CA VAL A 394 31.41 -3.94 21.88
C VAL A 394 31.30 -2.96 23.04
N GLY A 395 31.83 -3.32 24.19
CA GLY A 395 31.94 -2.46 25.37
C GLY A 395 33.37 -1.98 25.52
N THR A 396 33.54 -0.70 25.80
CA THR A 396 34.84 -0.05 25.99
C THR A 396 34.85 0.80 27.26
N ASP A 397 35.98 1.44 27.56
CA ASP A 397 36.10 2.40 28.67
C ASP A 397 35.34 3.72 28.42
N GLY A 398 34.97 4.00 27.17
CA GLY A 398 34.34 5.24 26.74
C GLY A 398 32.90 5.07 26.24
N GLY A 399 32.32 3.88 26.34
CA GLY A 399 30.93 3.60 26.01
C GLY A 399 30.72 2.24 25.34
N ALA A 400 29.53 2.05 24.76
CA ALA A 400 29.20 0.87 23.98
C ALA A 400 29.12 1.21 22.48
N SER A 401 29.52 0.29 21.62
CA SER A 401 29.33 0.39 20.18
C SER A 401 28.57 -0.79 19.61
N HIS A 402 27.68 -0.49 18.68
CA HIS A 402 26.97 -1.45 17.86
C HIS A 402 27.50 -1.41 16.42
N TYR A 403 27.78 -2.59 15.86
CA TYR A 403 28.18 -2.78 14.48
C TYR A 403 27.10 -3.59 13.74
N ASP A 404 26.53 -2.98 12.71
CA ASP A 404 25.45 -3.57 11.88
C ASP A 404 25.97 -4.42 10.69
N GLY A 405 27.29 -4.62 10.61
CA GLY A 405 27.96 -5.26 9.49
C GLY A 405 28.55 -4.28 8.46
N GLN A 406 28.23 -2.97 8.56
CA GLN A 406 28.76 -1.92 7.70
C GLN A 406 29.25 -0.71 8.50
N ASN A 407 28.47 -0.23 9.47
CA ASN A 407 28.70 1.00 10.22
C ASN A 407 28.78 0.75 11.73
N TRP A 408 29.53 1.61 12.41
CA TRP A 408 29.62 1.68 13.87
C TRP A 408 28.68 2.78 14.39
N THR A 409 27.88 2.46 15.40
CA THR A 409 27.07 3.41 16.16
C THR A 409 27.47 3.33 17.64
N SER A 410 27.87 4.45 18.22
CA SER A 410 28.44 4.49 19.58
C SER A 410 27.55 5.25 20.55
N PHE A 411 27.46 4.75 21.78
CA PHE A 411 26.56 5.21 22.83
C PHE A 411 27.37 5.51 24.10
N THR A 412 27.11 6.68 24.69
CA THR A 412 27.81 7.19 25.89
C THR A 412 26.81 7.76 26.88
N SER A 413 27.27 8.02 28.11
CA SER A 413 26.53 8.62 29.21
C SER A 413 26.11 10.07 28.93
N ALA A 414 26.89 10.79 28.10
CA ALA A 414 26.63 12.18 27.75
C ALA A 414 25.36 12.39 26.88
N GLY A 415 24.82 11.33 26.28
CA GLY A 415 23.67 11.40 25.38
C GLY A 415 22.55 10.43 25.75
N CYS A 416 21.71 10.75 26.75
CA CYS A 416 20.49 10.02 27.14
C CYS A 416 20.56 8.47 27.05
N GLY A 417 21.74 7.89 27.26
CA GLY A 417 22.08 6.53 26.86
C GLY A 417 22.43 5.64 28.03
N LEU A 418 23.72 5.38 28.21
CA LEU A 418 24.25 4.50 29.25
C LEU A 418 24.29 5.18 30.62
N THR A 419 24.17 4.39 31.69
CA THR A 419 24.37 4.86 33.08
C THR A 419 25.83 5.21 33.43
N ASP A 420 26.79 4.67 32.68
CA ASP A 420 28.22 4.98 32.76
C ASP A 420 28.89 4.68 31.41
N ASP A 421 30.05 5.28 31.15
CA ASP A 421 30.83 5.03 29.94
C ASP A 421 31.70 3.77 30.05
N HIS A 422 32.06 3.34 31.26
CA HIS A 422 32.82 2.12 31.46
C HIS A 422 31.92 0.88 31.34
N VAL A 423 32.00 0.19 30.20
CA VAL A 423 31.14 -0.96 29.89
C VAL A 423 31.87 -2.27 30.21
N ASN A 424 31.37 -3.01 31.19
CA ASN A 424 31.99 -4.25 31.68
C ASN A 424 31.43 -5.52 31.02
N ALA A 425 30.16 -5.52 30.62
CA ALA A 425 29.50 -6.71 30.11
C ALA A 425 28.40 -6.41 29.11
N ILE A 426 28.25 -7.25 28.08
CA ILE A 426 27.18 -7.14 27.10
C ILE A 426 26.58 -8.52 26.82
N ARG A 427 25.26 -8.61 26.79
CA ARG A 427 24.54 -9.84 26.41
C ARG A 427 23.16 -9.53 25.85
N ARG A 428 22.70 -10.33 24.89
CA ARG A 428 21.27 -10.33 24.52
C ARG A 428 20.44 -11.27 25.38
N ASP A 429 19.22 -10.84 25.68
CA ASP A 429 18.19 -11.71 26.20
C ASP A 429 17.56 -12.59 25.11
N LYS A 430 16.61 -13.44 25.50
CA LYS A 430 15.91 -14.36 24.59
C LYS A 430 15.03 -13.65 23.55
N SER A 431 14.58 -12.42 23.83
CA SER A 431 13.84 -11.58 22.88
C SER A 431 14.74 -10.88 21.86
N GLY A 432 16.06 -10.96 22.03
CA GLY A 432 17.03 -10.29 21.16
C GLY A 432 17.35 -8.85 21.56
N VAL A 433 16.95 -8.44 22.77
CA VAL A 433 17.26 -7.11 23.32
C VAL A 433 18.65 -7.14 23.98
N PRO A 434 19.57 -6.21 23.66
CA PRO A 434 20.86 -6.09 24.33
C PRO A 434 20.71 -5.52 25.74
N TRP A 435 21.46 -6.11 26.66
CA TRP A 435 21.68 -5.68 28.03
C TRP A 435 23.16 -5.37 28.22
N ILE A 436 23.45 -4.20 28.80
CA ILE A 436 24.78 -3.62 28.93
C ILE A 436 25.04 -3.28 30.39
N GLY A 437 25.99 -3.97 31.00
CA GLY A 437 26.44 -3.74 32.38
C GLY A 437 27.58 -2.73 32.40
N THR A 438 27.50 -1.76 33.30
CA THR A 438 28.48 -0.69 33.45
C THR A 438 28.93 -0.58 34.92
N ASP A 439 29.85 0.33 35.20
CA ASP A 439 30.30 0.63 36.58
C ASP A 439 29.21 1.26 37.47
N ASN A 440 28.16 1.79 36.85
CA ASN A 440 27.08 2.49 37.53
C ASN A 440 25.70 1.96 37.12
N GLY A 441 25.58 0.66 36.88
CA GLY A 441 24.29 -0.01 36.74
C GLY A 441 24.16 -0.86 35.49
N LEU A 442 22.91 -1.12 35.10
CA LEU A 442 22.54 -1.96 33.98
C LEU A 442 21.66 -1.16 33.01
N ASN A 443 21.92 -1.31 31.72
CA ASN A 443 21.18 -0.63 30.66
C ASN A 443 20.56 -1.67 29.73
N ARG A 444 19.30 -1.48 29.38
CA ARG A 444 18.56 -2.32 28.43
C ARG A 444 18.19 -1.47 27.22
N TYR A 445 18.60 -1.94 26.05
CA TYR A 445 18.43 -1.22 24.79
C TYR A 445 17.10 -1.57 24.11
N GLU A 446 16.17 -0.62 24.04
CA GLU A 446 14.91 -0.76 23.33
C GLU A 446 14.93 -0.03 21.99
N ASN A 447 14.61 -0.75 20.92
CA ASN A 447 14.48 -0.20 19.58
C ASN A 447 13.06 -0.45 19.04
N LEU A 448 12.09 0.32 19.56
CA LEU A 448 10.69 0.20 19.17
C LEU A 448 10.44 0.93 17.83
N PRO A 449 9.68 0.32 16.89
CA PRO A 449 9.30 1.00 15.66
C PRO A 449 8.36 2.19 15.95
N TRP A 450 8.58 3.31 15.27
CA TRP A 450 7.73 4.49 15.37
C TRP A 450 6.77 4.57 14.19
N ILE A 451 5.55 5.04 14.47
CA ILE A 451 4.48 5.22 13.49
C ILE A 451 4.23 6.71 13.30
N LYS A 452 4.24 7.14 12.05
CA LYS A 452 3.78 8.47 11.66
C LYS A 452 2.26 8.43 11.47
N LEU A 453 1.54 9.21 12.26
CA LEU A 453 0.08 9.26 12.26
C LEU A 453 -0.39 10.59 11.69
N SER A 454 -1.46 10.55 10.89
CA SER A 454 -2.22 11.73 10.48
C SER A 454 -3.56 11.74 11.20
N VAL A 455 -3.88 12.86 11.86
CA VAL A 455 -5.22 13.07 12.43
C VAL A 455 -6.10 13.75 11.36
N PRO A 456 -7.18 13.10 10.89
CA PRO A 456 -7.93 13.54 9.70
C PRO A 456 -8.48 14.97 9.78
N ALA A 457 -8.87 15.42 10.97
CA ALA A 457 -9.39 16.76 11.19
C ALA A 457 -8.29 17.65 11.79
N GLY A 458 -7.59 18.41 10.96
CA GLY A 458 -6.62 19.43 11.43
C GLY A 458 -5.22 19.36 10.80
N GLY A 459 -4.91 18.32 10.01
CA GLY A 459 -3.63 18.25 9.28
C GLY A 459 -2.40 18.09 10.17
N MET A 460 -2.58 17.71 11.44
CA MET A 460 -1.46 17.44 12.34
C MET A 460 -0.88 16.06 12.04
N GLU A 461 0.39 16.06 11.65
CA GLU A 461 1.22 14.87 11.54
C GLU A 461 2.08 14.75 12.80
N GLY A 462 2.13 13.56 13.41
CA GLY A 462 2.94 13.31 14.59
C GLY A 462 3.54 11.91 14.56
N TRP A 463 4.66 11.74 15.27
CA TRP A 463 5.28 10.44 15.48
C TRP A 463 4.89 9.91 16.85
N ALA A 464 4.55 8.63 16.93
CA ALA A 464 4.31 7.94 18.18
C ALA A 464 4.86 6.50 18.14
N PRO A 465 5.29 5.93 19.28
CA PRO A 465 5.72 4.54 19.37
C PRO A 465 4.60 3.56 18.95
N ALA A 466 4.94 2.51 18.21
CA ALA A 466 3.97 1.56 17.64
C ALA A 466 3.17 0.77 18.69
N ASP A 467 3.77 0.50 19.85
CA ASP A 467 3.21 -0.25 20.96
C ASP A 467 2.05 0.48 21.67
N GLN A 468 1.91 1.80 21.46
CA GLN A 468 0.78 2.58 21.98
C GLN A 468 -0.52 2.40 21.16
N PHE A 469 -0.50 1.65 20.06
CA PHE A 469 -1.62 1.50 19.13
C PHE A 469 -1.97 0.03 18.82
N ALA A 470 -3.25 -0.30 18.94
CA ALA A 470 -3.83 -1.50 18.34
C ALA A 470 -4.06 -1.28 16.84
N ILE A 471 -3.17 -1.82 16.02
CA ILE A 471 -3.21 -1.70 14.55
C ILE A 471 -4.03 -2.84 13.96
N THR A 472 -5.09 -2.52 13.22
CA THR A 472 -5.89 -3.51 12.49
C THR A 472 -5.56 -3.44 11.00
N ILE A 473 -5.08 -4.55 10.43
CA ILE A 473 -4.82 -4.68 8.99
C ILE A 473 -6.08 -5.24 8.31
N LYS A 474 -6.70 -4.45 7.41
CA LYS A 474 -7.76 -4.92 6.51
C LYS A 474 -7.17 -5.05 5.10
N PRO A 475 -6.83 -6.27 4.64
CA PRO A 475 -6.12 -6.49 3.37
C PRO A 475 -6.85 -5.94 2.14
N PHE A 476 -8.18 -5.90 2.21
CA PHE A 476 -9.07 -5.46 1.15
C PHE A 476 -9.43 -3.97 1.22
N ASP A 477 -8.94 -3.21 2.21
CA ASP A 477 -9.19 -1.78 2.28
C ASP A 477 -8.26 -1.00 1.34
N SER A 478 -8.59 -1.05 0.04
CA SER A 478 -7.84 -0.43 -1.05
C SER A 478 -8.78 0.31 -2.00
N GLN A 479 -8.23 1.21 -2.81
CA GLN A 479 -9.01 1.93 -3.81
C GLN A 479 -9.71 0.99 -4.80
N TYR A 480 -9.03 -0.08 -5.23
CA TYR A 480 -9.56 -1.02 -6.21
C TYR A 480 -10.70 -1.87 -5.65
N PHE A 481 -10.53 -2.46 -4.47
CA PHE A 481 -11.57 -3.28 -3.85
C PHE A 481 -12.79 -2.45 -3.46
N ASN A 482 -12.60 -1.24 -2.91
CA ASN A 482 -13.70 -0.33 -2.60
C ASN A 482 -14.46 0.06 -3.87
N TYR A 483 -13.74 0.36 -4.96
CA TYR A 483 -14.35 0.63 -6.26
C TYR A 483 -15.19 -0.54 -6.79
N LEU A 484 -14.63 -1.76 -6.81
CA LEU A 484 -15.37 -2.95 -7.25
C LEU A 484 -16.59 -3.21 -6.37
N TRP A 485 -16.46 -3.05 -5.06
CA TRP A 485 -17.54 -3.25 -4.11
C TRP A 485 -18.66 -2.23 -4.31
N SER A 486 -18.32 -0.95 -4.48
CA SER A 486 -19.28 0.11 -4.82
C SER A 486 -20.02 -0.18 -6.11
N LEU A 487 -19.32 -0.64 -7.17
CA LEU A 487 -19.95 -0.99 -8.44
C LEU A 487 -20.99 -2.11 -8.31
N ILE A 488 -20.70 -3.14 -7.52
CA ILE A 488 -21.65 -4.24 -7.26
C ILE A 488 -22.91 -3.73 -6.56
N HIS A 489 -22.78 -2.69 -5.73
CA HIS A 489 -23.90 -2.03 -5.04
C HIS A 489 -24.58 -0.94 -5.88
N LEU A 490 -24.21 -0.80 -7.16
CA LEU A 490 -24.69 0.26 -8.06
C LEU A 490 -24.34 1.67 -7.57
N ASP A 491 -23.32 1.79 -6.72
CA ASP A 491 -22.75 3.06 -6.30
C ASP A 491 -21.61 3.42 -7.26
N LEU A 492 -21.88 4.42 -8.11
CA LEU A 492 -20.91 4.96 -9.07
C LEU A 492 -20.12 6.14 -8.49
N GLY A 493 -20.28 6.41 -7.19
CA GLY A 493 -19.72 7.55 -6.50
C GLY A 493 -20.41 8.86 -6.84
N VAL A 494 -19.78 9.94 -6.42
CA VAL A 494 -20.24 11.32 -6.62
C VAL A 494 -19.41 12.05 -7.66
N SER A 495 -20.07 12.92 -8.43
CA SER A 495 -19.44 13.80 -9.42
C SER A 495 -18.52 14.80 -8.70
N LEU A 496 -17.31 14.92 -9.22
CA LEU A 496 -16.24 15.73 -8.64
C LEU A 496 -16.24 17.18 -9.17
N ALA A 497 -16.71 17.40 -10.40
CA ALA A 497 -16.83 18.72 -11.00
C ALA A 497 -17.72 18.67 -12.26
N PRO A 498 -18.64 19.64 -12.49
CA PRO A 498 -18.80 20.93 -11.78
C PRO A 498 -19.78 20.89 -10.59
N THR A 499 -20.75 19.97 -10.60
CA THR A 499 -21.76 19.84 -9.54
C THR A 499 -21.27 18.84 -8.50
N ARG A 500 -20.55 19.35 -7.49
CA ARG A 500 -19.95 18.53 -6.43
C ARG A 500 -21.00 17.81 -5.60
N GLY A 501 -20.75 16.54 -5.29
CA GLY A 501 -21.56 15.75 -4.37
C GLY A 501 -22.85 15.17 -4.97
N ARG A 502 -23.14 15.45 -6.25
CA ARG A 502 -24.27 14.81 -6.93
C ARG A 502 -23.90 13.35 -7.27
N PRO A 503 -24.75 12.35 -6.98
CA PRO A 503 -24.52 10.98 -7.39
C PRO A 503 -24.36 10.86 -8.91
N VAL A 504 -23.33 10.17 -9.37
CA VAL A 504 -23.06 9.99 -10.81
C VAL A 504 -24.24 9.30 -11.49
N ILE A 505 -24.90 8.36 -10.82
CA ILE A 505 -26.06 7.64 -11.33
C ILE A 505 -27.21 8.56 -11.76
N ASP A 506 -27.40 9.70 -11.10
CA ASP A 506 -28.47 10.65 -11.43
C ASP A 506 -28.18 11.42 -12.71
N ASP A 507 -26.91 11.80 -12.91
CA ASP A 507 -26.47 12.40 -14.16
C ASP A 507 -26.60 11.38 -15.30
N LEU A 508 -26.21 10.12 -15.07
CA LEU A 508 -26.35 9.07 -16.07
C LEU A 508 -27.81 8.83 -16.46
N LYS A 509 -28.72 8.73 -15.49
CA LYS A 509 -30.17 8.57 -15.75
C LYS A 509 -30.74 9.71 -16.60
N LEU A 510 -30.24 10.93 -16.39
CA LEU A 510 -30.69 12.11 -17.13
C LEU A 510 -30.18 12.14 -18.57
N LYS A 511 -28.93 11.70 -18.80
CA LYS A 511 -28.24 11.81 -20.11
C LYS A 511 -28.40 10.58 -20.99
N PHE A 512 -28.46 9.39 -20.39
CA PHE A 512 -28.55 8.11 -21.08
C PHE A 512 -29.70 8.02 -22.11
N PRO A 513 -30.94 8.43 -21.80
CA PRO A 513 -32.04 8.35 -22.74
C PRO A 513 -31.79 9.12 -24.04
N ALA A 514 -31.06 10.25 -23.99
CA ALA A 514 -30.79 11.04 -25.18
C ALA A 514 -29.89 10.30 -26.18
N THR A 515 -28.82 9.67 -25.71
CA THR A 515 -27.93 8.86 -26.57
C THR A 515 -28.64 7.64 -27.10
N LEU A 516 -29.49 7.01 -26.28
CA LEU A 516 -30.28 5.87 -26.70
C LEU A 516 -31.25 6.22 -27.83
N GLU A 517 -31.98 7.35 -27.73
CA GLU A 517 -32.85 7.83 -28.80
C GLU A 517 -32.07 8.08 -30.10
N LEU A 518 -30.92 8.76 -29.99
CA LEU A 518 -30.07 9.05 -31.14
C LEU A 518 -29.57 7.76 -31.80
N ALA A 519 -29.06 6.81 -31.01
CA ALA A 519 -28.55 5.54 -31.53
C ALA A 519 -29.64 4.72 -32.23
N ILE A 520 -30.85 4.65 -31.65
CA ILE A 520 -31.98 3.95 -32.26
C ILE A 520 -32.42 4.64 -33.54
N ALA A 521 -32.58 5.98 -33.54
CA ALA A 521 -32.97 6.73 -34.73
C ALA A 521 -31.94 6.60 -35.86
N SER A 522 -30.65 6.69 -35.52
CA SER A 522 -29.55 6.45 -36.46
C SER A 522 -29.57 5.04 -37.01
N LEU A 523 -29.77 4.02 -36.16
CA LEU A 523 -29.85 2.63 -36.60
C LEU A 523 -31.03 2.42 -37.56
N ILE A 524 -32.20 3.02 -37.30
CA ILE A 524 -33.34 2.96 -38.22
C ILE A 524 -32.96 3.53 -39.58
N ILE A 525 -32.32 4.70 -39.62
CA ILE A 525 -31.86 5.33 -40.89
C ILE A 525 -30.81 4.46 -41.58
N THR A 526 -29.85 3.92 -40.83
CA THR A 526 -28.84 2.99 -41.33
C THR A 526 -29.48 1.77 -41.97
N MET A 527 -30.52 1.22 -41.37
CA MET A 527 -31.23 0.06 -41.90
C MET A 527 -32.03 0.43 -43.15
N LEU A 528 -32.78 1.52 -43.10
CA LEU A 528 -33.57 2.00 -44.22
C LEU A 528 -32.71 2.29 -45.45
N ILE A 529 -31.53 2.89 -45.28
CA ILE A 529 -30.64 3.22 -46.40
C ILE A 529 -29.71 2.04 -46.72
N GLY A 530 -28.97 1.53 -45.74
CA GLY A 530 -27.92 0.54 -45.95
C GLY A 530 -28.44 -0.82 -46.43
N VAL A 531 -29.54 -1.32 -45.85
CA VAL A 531 -30.12 -2.59 -46.28
C VAL A 531 -30.81 -2.45 -47.63
N SER A 532 -31.55 -1.36 -47.86
CA SER A 532 -32.25 -1.16 -49.14
C SER A 532 -31.28 -0.96 -50.30
N THR A 533 -30.27 -0.10 -50.14
CA THR A 533 -29.29 0.19 -51.19
C THR A 533 -28.37 -1.01 -51.45
N GLY A 534 -27.96 -1.74 -50.41
CA GLY A 534 -27.19 -2.97 -50.54
C GLY A 534 -27.97 -4.08 -51.23
N ALA A 535 -29.25 -4.25 -50.88
CA ALA A 535 -30.15 -5.19 -51.52
C ALA A 535 -30.37 -4.84 -53.01
N TYR A 536 -30.62 -3.57 -53.30
CA TYR A 536 -30.83 -3.10 -54.67
C TYR A 536 -29.56 -3.26 -55.53
N ALA A 537 -28.37 -2.95 -54.97
CA ALA A 537 -27.10 -3.13 -55.65
C ALA A 537 -26.81 -4.60 -55.99
N ALA A 538 -27.15 -5.53 -55.09
CA ALA A 538 -27.02 -6.96 -55.33
C ALA A 538 -28.04 -7.49 -56.35
N HIS A 539 -29.29 -7.01 -56.32
CA HIS A 539 -30.29 -7.32 -57.35
C HIS A 539 -29.85 -6.88 -58.75
N LYS A 540 -29.26 -5.69 -58.86
CA LYS A 540 -28.77 -5.10 -60.10
C LYS A 540 -27.26 -5.26 -60.27
N ARG A 541 -26.73 -6.42 -59.89
CA ARG A 541 -25.29 -6.73 -59.94
C ARG A 541 -24.70 -6.41 -61.32
N ARG A 542 -23.50 -5.79 -61.35
CA ARG A 542 -22.78 -5.35 -62.56
C ARG A 542 -23.49 -4.25 -63.38
N SER A 543 -24.58 -3.66 -62.89
CA SER A 543 -25.19 -2.48 -63.51
C SER A 543 -24.59 -1.19 -62.95
N VAL A 544 -24.86 -0.05 -63.62
CA VAL A 544 -24.48 1.29 -63.12
C VAL A 544 -24.95 1.53 -61.68
N ALA A 545 -26.12 1.03 -61.30
CA ALA A 545 -26.63 1.17 -59.93
C ALA A 545 -25.75 0.45 -58.90
N ASP A 546 -25.22 -0.74 -59.23
CA ASP A 546 -24.28 -1.47 -58.35
C ASP A 546 -23.00 -0.65 -58.11
N TYR A 547 -22.43 -0.06 -59.17
CA TYR A 547 -21.25 0.79 -59.06
C TYR A 547 -21.53 2.07 -58.25
N ILE A 548 -22.67 2.74 -58.47
CA ILE A 548 -23.06 3.94 -57.70
C ILE A 548 -23.13 3.63 -56.21
N PHE A 549 -23.85 2.59 -55.80
CA PHE A 549 -24.00 2.26 -54.37
C PHE A 549 -22.70 1.77 -53.73
N ARG A 550 -21.83 1.11 -54.48
CA ARG A 550 -20.47 0.78 -54.00
C ARG A 550 -19.64 2.03 -53.76
N ILE A 551 -19.61 2.96 -54.71
CA ILE A 551 -18.88 4.24 -54.56
C ILE A 551 -19.46 5.02 -53.38
N PHE A 552 -20.78 5.17 -53.30
CA PHE A 552 -21.48 5.76 -52.16
C PHE A 552 -21.00 5.15 -50.84
N SER A 553 -20.98 3.83 -50.73
CA SER A 553 -20.60 3.12 -49.49
C SER A 553 -19.14 3.33 -49.07
N ILE A 554 -18.26 3.60 -50.03
CA ILE A 554 -16.83 3.87 -49.80
C ILE A 554 -16.67 5.34 -49.40
N VAL A 555 -17.27 6.25 -50.16
CA VAL A 555 -17.19 7.70 -49.92
C VAL A 555 -17.77 8.03 -48.56
N ILE A 556 -19.00 7.59 -48.27
CA ILE A 556 -19.67 7.97 -47.03
C ILE A 556 -18.96 7.46 -45.78
N TRP A 557 -18.30 6.31 -45.88
CA TRP A 557 -17.50 5.74 -44.79
C TRP A 557 -16.15 6.43 -44.62
N ALA A 558 -15.58 6.98 -45.69
CA ALA A 558 -14.32 7.71 -45.65
C ALA A 558 -14.47 9.13 -45.10
N VAL A 559 -15.68 9.71 -45.18
CA VAL A 559 -15.96 11.05 -44.66
C VAL A 559 -16.02 11.04 -43.13
N PRO A 560 -15.28 11.92 -42.44
CA PRO A 560 -15.39 12.05 -40.98
C PRO A 560 -16.79 12.48 -40.53
N VAL A 561 -17.34 11.81 -39.52
CA VAL A 561 -18.72 12.03 -39.04
C VAL A 561 -18.96 13.47 -38.57
N PHE A 562 -18.00 14.07 -37.85
CA PHE A 562 -18.12 15.45 -37.39
C PHE A 562 -18.20 16.43 -38.56
N TRP A 563 -17.40 16.21 -39.61
CA TRP A 563 -17.41 17.06 -40.80
C TRP A 563 -18.73 16.92 -41.55
N LEU A 564 -19.24 15.69 -41.69
CA LEU A 564 -20.55 15.44 -42.30
C LEU A 564 -21.66 16.15 -41.51
N GLY A 565 -21.60 16.12 -40.17
CA GLY A 565 -22.53 16.82 -39.29
C GLY A 565 -22.49 18.34 -39.47
N LEU A 566 -21.29 18.93 -39.49
CA LEU A 566 -21.10 20.36 -39.75
C LEU A 566 -21.62 20.76 -41.14
N MET A 567 -21.38 19.93 -42.16
CA MET A 567 -21.92 20.16 -43.50
C MET A 567 -23.44 20.07 -43.54
N PHE A 568 -24.06 19.15 -42.81
CA PHE A 568 -25.52 19.09 -42.71
C PHE A 568 -26.10 20.26 -41.92
N GLN A 569 -25.45 20.75 -40.87
CA GLN A 569 -25.86 21.99 -40.20
C GLN A 569 -25.81 23.18 -41.17
N LEU A 570 -24.70 23.31 -41.93
CA LEU A 570 -24.53 24.40 -42.89
C LEU A 570 -25.53 24.31 -44.06
N ILE A 571 -25.65 23.14 -44.68
CA ILE A 571 -26.46 22.96 -45.90
C ILE A 571 -27.95 22.87 -45.56
N LEU A 572 -28.35 22.03 -44.61
CA LEU A 572 -29.76 21.73 -44.33
C LEU A 572 -30.36 22.61 -43.22
N GLY A 573 -29.52 23.11 -42.31
CA GLY A 573 -29.94 24.04 -41.27
C GLY A 573 -29.90 25.50 -41.74
N VAL A 574 -28.73 25.95 -42.20
CA VAL A 574 -28.50 27.37 -42.56
C VAL A 574 -28.93 27.66 -44.01
N TYR A 575 -28.25 27.12 -45.02
CA TYR A 575 -28.51 27.47 -46.42
C TYR A 575 -29.91 27.07 -46.90
N LEU A 576 -30.38 25.86 -46.57
CA LEU A 576 -31.74 25.44 -46.89
C LEU A 576 -32.76 26.25 -46.09
N GLY A 577 -32.42 26.71 -44.88
CA GLY A 577 -33.27 27.58 -44.08
C GLY A 577 -33.44 28.96 -44.68
N ASP A 578 -32.32 29.62 -44.99
CA ASP A 578 -32.31 30.91 -45.69
C ASP A 578 -33.08 30.81 -47.01
N TRP A 579 -32.86 29.72 -47.76
CA TRP A 579 -33.59 29.47 -49.01
C TRP A 579 -35.09 29.25 -48.76
N TYR A 580 -35.47 28.47 -47.74
CA TYR A 580 -36.87 28.19 -47.40
C TYR A 580 -37.62 29.46 -46.96
N GLU A 581 -36.93 30.37 -46.25
CA GLU A 581 -37.48 31.65 -45.82
C GLU A 581 -37.51 32.71 -46.93
N THR A 582 -36.60 32.65 -47.91
CA THR A 582 -36.47 33.69 -48.94
C THR A 582 -37.15 33.31 -50.27
N SER A 583 -37.26 32.02 -50.59
CA SER A 583 -37.77 31.53 -51.88
C SER A 583 -39.29 31.68 -52.01
N ARG A 584 -39.75 32.32 -53.09
CA ARG A 584 -41.19 32.39 -53.43
C ARG A 584 -41.80 30.99 -53.63
N PHE A 585 -41.05 30.08 -54.26
CA PHE A 585 -41.49 28.70 -54.44
C PHE A 585 -41.68 28.00 -53.11
N ALA A 586 -40.74 28.15 -52.18
CA ALA A 586 -40.83 27.54 -50.85
C ALA A 586 -42.03 28.08 -50.08
N HIS A 587 -42.27 29.40 -50.07
CA HIS A 587 -43.46 29.99 -49.43
C HIS A 587 -44.77 29.51 -50.03
N GLN A 588 -44.86 29.37 -51.35
CA GLN A 588 -46.11 29.01 -52.03
C GLN A 588 -46.42 27.51 -51.99
N PHE A 589 -45.40 26.64 -52.07
CA PHE A 589 -45.60 25.19 -52.21
C PHE A 589 -45.11 24.37 -51.01
N LEU A 590 -43.99 24.72 -50.40
CA LEU A 590 -43.39 23.92 -49.31
C LEU A 590 -43.90 24.34 -47.93
N ARG A 591 -44.07 25.64 -47.68
CA ARG A 591 -44.54 26.17 -46.39
C ARG A 591 -45.95 25.71 -46.01
N PRO A 592 -46.91 25.52 -46.93
CA PRO A 592 -48.19 24.91 -46.61
C PRO A 592 -48.08 23.44 -46.15
N ILE A 593 -47.06 22.71 -46.62
CA ILE A 593 -46.88 21.28 -46.34
C ILE A 593 -46.04 21.07 -45.08
N PHE A 594 -44.89 21.75 -45.00
CA PHE A 594 -43.90 21.55 -43.94
C PHE A 594 -44.00 22.59 -42.83
N GLY A 595 -44.65 23.74 -43.06
CA GLY A 595 -44.87 24.76 -42.03
C GLY A 595 -43.59 25.14 -41.29
N ASN A 596 -43.65 25.11 -39.95
CA ASN A 596 -42.50 25.39 -39.08
C ASN A 596 -41.61 24.16 -38.85
N PHE A 597 -41.76 23.07 -39.60
CA PHE A 597 -40.86 21.91 -39.51
C PHE A 597 -39.50 22.18 -40.17
N LEU A 598 -39.49 22.99 -41.25
CA LEU A 598 -38.28 23.52 -41.86
C LEU A 598 -38.12 25.00 -41.47
N PRO A 599 -36.88 25.52 -41.29
CA PRO A 599 -35.58 24.82 -41.37
C PRO A 599 -35.34 23.77 -40.29
N LEU A 600 -34.35 22.90 -40.47
CA LEU A 600 -33.98 21.95 -39.41
C LEU A 600 -33.07 22.64 -38.37
N PRO A 601 -33.30 22.40 -37.06
CA PRO A 601 -32.51 23.00 -36.00
C PRO A 601 -31.08 22.45 -36.02
N ILE A 602 -30.12 23.35 -35.88
CA ILE A 602 -28.70 23.01 -35.90
C ILE A 602 -28.18 22.45 -34.56
N SER A 603 -28.85 22.73 -33.45
CA SER A 603 -28.41 22.27 -32.13
C SER A 603 -29.57 22.05 -31.14
N GLY A 604 -29.32 21.21 -30.15
CA GLY A 604 -30.24 20.91 -29.05
C GLY A 604 -31.07 19.63 -29.26
N ARG A 605 -31.95 19.34 -28.30
CA ARG A 605 -32.78 18.11 -28.27
C ARG A 605 -34.26 18.35 -28.49
N ILE A 606 -34.75 19.52 -28.08
CA ILE A 606 -36.15 19.94 -28.20
C ILE A 606 -36.21 21.47 -28.13
N GLY A 607 -37.28 22.06 -28.65
CA GLY A 607 -37.47 23.50 -28.56
C GLY A 607 -37.73 23.98 -27.13
N THR A 608 -37.43 25.25 -26.87
CA THR A 608 -37.59 25.87 -25.55
C THR A 608 -39.04 25.80 -25.07
N GLY A 609 -39.24 25.38 -23.81
CA GLY A 609 -40.57 25.21 -23.21
C GLY A 609 -41.41 24.05 -23.77
N MET A 610 -40.86 23.24 -24.69
CA MET A 610 -41.57 22.10 -25.29
C MET A 610 -41.17 20.73 -24.71
N ALA A 611 -40.41 20.70 -23.62
CA ALA A 611 -40.03 19.45 -22.97
C ALA A 611 -41.27 18.67 -22.48
N PRO A 612 -41.48 17.40 -22.88
CA PRO A 612 -42.58 16.60 -22.38
C PRO A 612 -42.38 16.29 -20.88
N LYS A 613 -43.46 15.87 -20.21
CA LYS A 613 -43.36 15.39 -18.82
C LYS A 613 -42.44 14.16 -18.79
N HIS A 614 -41.44 14.20 -17.93
CA HIS A 614 -40.41 13.16 -17.82
C HIS A 614 -41.02 11.88 -17.23
N ILE A 615 -41.18 10.82 -18.04
CA ILE A 615 -41.66 9.50 -17.59
C ILE A 615 -40.55 8.46 -17.82
N THR A 616 -40.11 8.33 -19.07
CA THR A 616 -39.03 7.42 -19.49
C THR A 616 -37.73 8.16 -19.77
N GLY A 617 -37.80 9.47 -20.04
CA GLY A 617 -36.67 10.28 -20.47
C GLY A 617 -36.37 10.23 -21.96
N LEU A 618 -37.05 9.36 -22.70
CA LEU A 618 -37.08 9.38 -24.15
C LEU A 618 -38.14 10.40 -24.56
N PHE A 619 -37.74 11.58 -25.06
CA PHE A 619 -38.69 12.63 -25.45
C PHE A 619 -39.64 12.20 -26.56
N PHE A 620 -39.22 11.29 -27.44
CA PHE A 620 -40.10 10.72 -28.46
C PHE A 620 -41.22 9.89 -27.82
N VAL A 621 -40.87 8.98 -26.90
CA VAL A 621 -41.83 8.11 -26.21
C VAL A 621 -42.69 8.90 -25.23
N ASP A 622 -42.08 9.78 -24.43
CA ASP A 622 -42.77 10.61 -23.45
C ASP A 622 -43.77 11.55 -24.13
N SER A 623 -43.48 12.08 -25.32
CA SER A 623 -44.44 12.91 -26.06
C SER A 623 -45.65 12.10 -26.54
N ILE A 624 -45.46 10.83 -26.93
CA ILE A 624 -46.54 9.93 -27.32
C ILE A 624 -47.38 9.55 -26.10
N LEU A 625 -46.75 9.13 -24.99
CA LEU A 625 -47.42 8.73 -23.76
C LEU A 625 -48.20 9.88 -23.11
N THR A 626 -47.71 11.11 -23.23
CA THR A 626 -48.37 12.31 -22.69
C THR A 626 -49.42 12.91 -23.64
N GLY A 627 -49.56 12.37 -24.86
CA GLY A 627 -50.46 12.91 -25.88
C GLY A 627 -50.04 14.30 -26.41
N ASN A 628 -48.79 14.72 -26.16
CA ASN A 628 -48.30 16.04 -26.55
C ASN A 628 -47.70 15.99 -27.97
N TRP A 629 -48.58 16.10 -28.97
CA TRP A 629 -48.21 16.07 -30.39
C TRP A 629 -47.27 17.21 -30.82
N LYS A 630 -47.34 18.37 -30.14
CA LYS A 630 -46.43 19.50 -30.41
C LYS A 630 -45.00 19.17 -29.97
N SER A 631 -44.83 18.60 -28.78
CA SER A 631 -43.54 18.11 -28.29
C SER A 631 -43.00 16.97 -29.16
N LEU A 632 -43.86 16.06 -29.65
CA LEU A 632 -43.45 15.00 -30.57
C LEU A 632 -42.89 15.57 -31.88
N GLY A 633 -43.60 16.50 -32.51
CA GLY A 633 -43.14 17.17 -33.72
C GLY A 633 -41.81 17.90 -33.51
N SER A 634 -41.64 18.54 -32.35
CA SER A 634 -40.35 19.15 -31.97
C SER A 634 -39.25 18.10 -31.83
N ALA A 635 -39.46 17.04 -31.05
CA ALA A 635 -38.47 15.98 -30.84
C ALA A 635 -38.01 15.34 -32.16
N ILE A 636 -38.94 15.05 -33.08
CA ILE A 636 -38.63 14.53 -34.43
C ILE A 636 -37.79 15.52 -35.23
N ARG A 637 -38.14 16.81 -35.19
CA ARG A 637 -37.41 17.85 -35.92
C ARG A 637 -35.96 17.99 -35.43
N TYR A 638 -35.73 17.91 -34.11
CA TYR A 638 -34.40 18.04 -33.51
C TYR A 638 -33.52 16.80 -33.66
N ILE A 639 -34.10 15.60 -33.69
CA ILE A 639 -33.32 14.35 -33.85
C ILE A 639 -32.93 14.08 -35.31
N LEU A 640 -33.63 14.67 -36.29
CA LEU A 640 -33.50 14.32 -37.70
C LEU A 640 -32.07 14.51 -38.25
N LEU A 641 -31.46 15.68 -38.05
CA LEU A 641 -30.10 15.96 -38.55
C LEU A 641 -29.03 15.12 -37.85
N PRO A 642 -28.96 15.07 -36.51
CA PRO A 642 -28.02 14.18 -35.81
C PRO A 642 -28.18 12.71 -36.24
N ALA A 643 -29.42 12.21 -36.26
CA ALA A 643 -29.69 10.83 -36.58
C ALA A 643 -29.34 10.49 -38.02
N PHE A 644 -29.62 11.39 -38.96
CA PHE A 644 -29.29 11.23 -40.36
C PHE A 644 -27.78 11.29 -40.61
N THR A 645 -27.05 12.17 -39.93
CA THR A 645 -25.58 12.24 -39.99
C THR A 645 -24.95 10.89 -39.64
N LEU A 646 -25.27 10.39 -38.44
CA LEU A 646 -24.69 9.17 -37.91
C LEU A 646 -25.24 7.92 -38.63
N GLY A 647 -26.52 7.94 -38.99
CA GLY A 647 -27.20 6.87 -39.70
C GLY A 647 -26.70 6.68 -41.14
N LEU A 648 -26.47 7.79 -41.85
CA LEU A 648 -25.93 7.79 -43.21
C LEU A 648 -24.47 7.33 -43.24
N TYR A 649 -23.65 7.78 -42.29
CA TYR A 649 -22.27 7.28 -42.12
C TYR A 649 -22.23 5.75 -41.98
N MET A 650 -23.05 5.21 -41.07
CA MET A 650 -23.14 3.77 -40.84
C MET A 650 -23.75 2.99 -42.01
N SER A 651 -24.62 3.62 -42.81
CA SER A 651 -25.25 2.98 -43.97
C SER A 651 -24.24 2.45 -44.99
N GLY A 652 -23.05 3.05 -45.08
CA GLY A 652 -21.98 2.58 -45.98
C GLY A 652 -21.45 1.19 -45.63
N VAL A 653 -21.35 0.86 -44.34
CA VAL A 653 -20.96 -0.49 -43.89
C VAL A 653 -22.08 -1.48 -44.22
N PHE A 654 -23.33 -1.11 -43.90
CA PHE A 654 -24.50 -1.96 -44.15
C PHE A 654 -24.78 -2.19 -45.63
N THR A 655 -24.51 -1.22 -46.50
CA THR A 655 -24.64 -1.36 -47.96
C THR A 655 -23.72 -2.47 -48.46
N ARG A 656 -22.45 -2.44 -48.05
CA ARG A 656 -21.46 -3.47 -48.44
C ARG A 656 -21.82 -4.83 -47.87
N LEU A 657 -22.18 -4.88 -46.59
CA LEU A 657 -22.49 -6.11 -45.90
C LEU A 657 -23.76 -6.78 -46.43
N THR A 658 -24.83 -6.00 -46.62
CA THR A 658 -26.10 -6.49 -47.19
C THR A 658 -25.88 -7.00 -48.61
N ARG A 659 -25.12 -6.26 -49.42
CA ARG A 659 -24.81 -6.68 -50.79
C ARG A 659 -24.05 -8.00 -50.81
N SER A 660 -23.04 -8.18 -49.95
CA SER A 660 -22.26 -9.41 -49.90
C SER A 660 -23.13 -10.61 -49.53
N ASN A 661 -23.84 -10.52 -48.40
CA ASN A 661 -24.71 -11.60 -47.92
C ASN A 661 -25.85 -11.91 -48.91
N MET A 662 -26.42 -10.89 -49.56
CA MET A 662 -27.45 -11.12 -50.57
C MET A 662 -26.88 -11.84 -51.80
N LEU A 663 -25.67 -11.50 -52.25
CA LEU A 663 -25.04 -12.17 -53.38
C LEU A 663 -24.70 -13.64 -53.11
N ASP A 664 -24.40 -13.99 -51.86
CA ASP A 664 -24.19 -15.37 -51.43
C ASP A 664 -25.52 -16.12 -51.42
N VAL A 665 -26.54 -15.54 -50.78
CA VAL A 665 -27.89 -16.12 -50.72
C VAL A 665 -28.52 -16.29 -52.11
N LEU A 666 -28.32 -15.35 -53.03
CA LEU A 666 -28.86 -15.43 -54.40
C LEU A 666 -28.27 -16.57 -55.24
N ARG A 667 -27.19 -17.23 -54.78
CA ARG A 667 -26.56 -18.41 -55.41
C ARG A 667 -27.05 -19.73 -54.85
N GLU A 668 -27.85 -19.72 -53.79
CA GLU A 668 -28.35 -20.93 -53.15
C GLU A 668 -29.36 -21.70 -54.02
N ASP A 669 -29.39 -23.02 -53.89
CA ASP A 669 -30.21 -23.92 -54.72
C ASP A 669 -31.71 -23.63 -54.59
N TYR A 670 -32.18 -23.25 -53.39
CA TYR A 670 -33.59 -22.92 -53.18
C TYR A 670 -34.01 -21.64 -53.91
N ILE A 671 -33.09 -20.71 -54.15
CA ILE A 671 -33.34 -19.51 -54.97
C ILE A 671 -33.42 -19.89 -56.45
N THR A 672 -32.53 -20.77 -56.90
CA THR A 672 -32.56 -21.32 -58.27
C THR A 672 -33.86 -22.07 -58.54
N ALA A 673 -34.32 -22.88 -57.58
CA ALA A 673 -35.60 -23.58 -57.64
C ALA A 673 -36.80 -22.61 -57.68
N ALA A 674 -36.77 -21.53 -56.88
CA ALA A 674 -37.81 -20.49 -56.91
C ALA A 674 -37.89 -19.77 -58.27
N ARG A 675 -36.73 -19.48 -58.89
CA ARG A 675 -36.66 -18.92 -60.26
C ARG A 675 -37.17 -19.90 -61.32
N ALA A 676 -36.80 -21.18 -61.22
CA ALA A 676 -37.27 -22.22 -62.14
C ALA A 676 -38.79 -22.42 -62.10
N ARG A 677 -39.42 -22.15 -60.95
CA ARG A 677 -40.88 -22.15 -60.77
C ARG A 677 -41.59 -20.91 -61.33
N GLY A 678 -40.85 -19.96 -61.92
CA GLY A 678 -41.42 -18.74 -62.53
C GLY A 678 -41.82 -17.65 -61.53
N ILE A 679 -41.34 -17.70 -60.29
CA ILE A 679 -41.63 -16.65 -59.30
C ILE A 679 -40.98 -15.33 -59.75
N GLN A 680 -41.70 -14.22 -59.63
CA GLN A 680 -41.22 -12.90 -60.04
C GLN A 680 -39.91 -12.52 -59.31
N GLU A 681 -38.91 -12.04 -60.05
CA GLU A 681 -37.56 -11.76 -59.52
C GLU A 681 -37.57 -10.80 -58.31
N ARG A 682 -38.47 -9.80 -58.27
CA ARG A 682 -38.61 -8.91 -57.10
C ARG A 682 -39.02 -9.67 -55.84
N VAL A 683 -39.91 -10.66 -55.97
CA VAL A 683 -40.36 -11.50 -54.85
C VAL A 683 -39.22 -12.42 -54.40
N VAL A 684 -38.51 -13.03 -55.35
CA VAL A 684 -37.31 -13.85 -55.07
C VAL A 684 -36.26 -13.05 -54.28
N VAL A 685 -35.99 -11.82 -54.69
CA VAL A 685 -34.95 -10.98 -54.10
C VAL A 685 -35.37 -10.42 -52.73
N TYR A 686 -36.52 -9.76 -52.63
CA TYR A 686 -36.88 -9.00 -51.42
C TYR A 686 -37.64 -9.82 -50.37
N GLN A 687 -38.36 -10.87 -50.76
CA GLN A 687 -39.09 -11.71 -49.80
C GLN A 687 -38.33 -12.98 -49.43
N HIS A 688 -37.66 -13.64 -50.38
CA HIS A 688 -36.95 -14.89 -50.12
C HIS A 688 -35.47 -14.66 -49.78
N ALA A 689 -34.71 -14.02 -50.66
CA ALA A 689 -33.27 -13.84 -50.48
C ALA A 689 -32.94 -12.87 -49.34
N LEU A 690 -33.55 -11.67 -49.32
CA LEU A 690 -33.26 -10.65 -48.32
C LEU A 690 -33.56 -11.13 -46.89
N LYS A 691 -34.66 -11.87 -46.69
CA LYS A 691 -35.04 -12.39 -45.37
C LYS A 691 -33.96 -13.32 -44.80
N ASN A 692 -33.35 -14.17 -45.64
CA ASN A 692 -32.30 -15.08 -45.22
C ASN A 692 -30.94 -14.38 -45.12
N ALA A 693 -30.65 -13.43 -46.01
CA ALA A 693 -29.45 -12.59 -45.93
C ALA A 693 -29.47 -11.64 -44.72
N PHE A 694 -30.64 -11.39 -44.13
CA PHE A 694 -30.81 -10.54 -42.95
C PHE A 694 -30.20 -11.14 -41.67
N ILE A 695 -30.01 -12.46 -41.63
CA ILE A 695 -29.54 -13.17 -40.45
C ILE A 695 -28.13 -12.67 -40.03
N PRO A 696 -27.10 -12.68 -40.89
CA PRO A 696 -25.80 -12.07 -40.56
C PRO A 696 -25.84 -10.55 -40.39
N ILE A 697 -26.74 -9.87 -41.11
CA ILE A 697 -26.92 -8.41 -41.01
C ILE A 697 -27.34 -8.05 -39.59
N LEU A 698 -28.29 -8.78 -39.01
CA LEU A 698 -28.79 -8.56 -37.66
C LEU A 698 -27.70 -8.75 -36.59
N THR A 699 -26.87 -9.79 -36.71
CA THR A 699 -25.75 -9.99 -35.79
C THR A 699 -24.78 -8.81 -35.82
N MET A 700 -24.48 -8.31 -37.02
CA MET A 700 -23.64 -7.13 -37.21
C MET A 700 -24.29 -5.84 -36.73
N MET A 701 -25.63 -5.73 -36.73
CA MET A 701 -26.33 -4.60 -36.10
C MET A 701 -26.05 -4.53 -34.60
N GLY A 702 -26.03 -5.67 -33.90
CA GLY A 702 -25.70 -5.69 -32.48
C GLY A 702 -24.31 -5.14 -32.19
N LEU A 703 -23.32 -5.59 -32.98
CA LEU A 703 -21.95 -5.12 -32.86
C LEU A 703 -21.82 -3.64 -33.26
N GLN A 704 -22.52 -3.20 -34.30
CA GLN A 704 -22.44 -1.82 -34.77
C GLN A 704 -23.19 -0.85 -33.85
N PHE A 705 -24.21 -1.31 -33.13
CA PHE A 705 -24.87 -0.51 -32.10
C PHE A 705 -23.91 -0.13 -30.97
N ALA A 706 -22.99 -1.03 -30.59
CA ALA A 706 -21.93 -0.69 -29.65
C ALA A 706 -20.99 0.40 -30.21
N ALA A 707 -20.60 0.27 -31.47
CA ALA A 707 -19.77 1.25 -32.16
C ALA A 707 -20.48 2.62 -32.35
N LEU A 708 -21.81 2.62 -32.48
CA LEU A 708 -22.63 3.83 -32.56
C LEU A 708 -22.51 4.69 -31.29
N LEU A 709 -22.34 4.08 -30.12
CA LEU A 709 -22.18 4.83 -28.86
C LEU A 709 -20.87 5.62 -28.83
N ALA A 710 -19.79 5.06 -29.38
CA ALA A 710 -18.52 5.74 -29.53
C ALA A 710 -18.60 6.84 -30.61
N GLY A 711 -19.23 6.56 -31.75
CA GLY A 711 -19.45 7.54 -32.83
C GLY A 711 -20.41 8.66 -32.44
N ALA A 712 -21.35 8.39 -31.54
CA ALA A 712 -22.31 9.36 -31.03
C ALA A 712 -21.60 10.50 -30.28
N VAL A 713 -20.45 10.27 -29.64
CA VAL A 713 -19.71 11.33 -28.94
C VAL A 713 -19.46 12.55 -29.84
N LEU A 714 -18.95 12.31 -31.05
CA LEU A 714 -18.67 13.41 -32.00
C LEU A 714 -19.95 14.03 -32.56
N THR A 715 -20.99 13.22 -32.81
CA THR A 715 -22.28 13.75 -33.29
C THR A 715 -22.96 14.59 -32.20
N GLU A 716 -22.90 14.14 -30.95
CA GLU A 716 -23.50 14.83 -29.81
C GLU A 716 -22.80 16.16 -29.52
N THR A 717 -21.47 16.22 -29.60
CA THR A 717 -20.74 17.48 -29.49
C THR A 717 -21.05 18.42 -30.66
N THR A 718 -21.12 17.91 -31.89
CA THR A 718 -21.43 18.72 -33.09
C THR A 718 -22.81 19.37 -33.01
N PHE A 719 -23.83 18.61 -32.58
CA PHE A 719 -25.22 19.08 -32.50
C PHE A 719 -25.63 19.59 -31.12
N SER A 720 -24.69 19.73 -30.17
CA SER A 720 -24.99 20.02 -28.74
C SER A 720 -26.10 19.13 -28.17
N TRP A 721 -26.11 17.85 -28.58
CA TRP A 721 -27.10 16.88 -28.13
C TRP A 721 -26.75 16.47 -26.69
N PRO A 722 -27.67 16.61 -25.72
CA PRO A 722 -27.38 16.44 -24.30
C PRO A 722 -27.35 14.96 -23.88
N GLY A 723 -26.53 14.17 -24.56
CA GLY A 723 -26.33 12.74 -24.31
C GLY A 723 -25.08 12.42 -23.48
N MET A 724 -24.84 11.13 -23.37
CA MET A 724 -23.73 10.49 -22.67
C MET A 724 -22.37 10.81 -23.28
N GLY A 725 -22.28 10.96 -24.59
CA GLY A 725 -21.03 11.27 -25.27
C GLY A 725 -20.59 12.70 -25.00
N LEU A 726 -21.49 13.67 -25.12
CA LEU A 726 -21.22 15.06 -24.71
C LEU A 726 -20.90 15.14 -23.21
N PHE A 727 -21.68 14.43 -22.37
CA PHE A 727 -21.40 14.34 -20.94
C PHE A 727 -19.99 13.82 -20.66
N MET A 728 -19.60 12.69 -21.27
CA MET A 728 -18.29 12.10 -21.07
C MET A 728 -17.16 13.03 -21.54
N TRP A 729 -17.35 13.71 -22.69
CA TRP A 729 -16.42 14.72 -23.18
C TRP A 729 -16.20 15.86 -22.17
N GLU A 730 -17.27 16.41 -21.61
CA GLU A 730 -17.19 17.46 -20.59
C GLU A 730 -16.47 16.95 -19.33
N ARG A 731 -16.80 15.75 -18.86
CA ARG A 731 -16.21 15.17 -17.64
C ARG A 731 -14.74 14.81 -17.81
N ILE A 732 -14.31 14.43 -19.00
CA ILE A 732 -12.88 14.30 -19.36
C ILE A 732 -12.18 15.65 -19.22
N GLY A 733 -12.78 16.73 -19.74
CA GLY A 733 -12.25 18.09 -19.59
C GLY A 733 -12.12 18.53 -18.14
N TYR A 734 -13.11 18.20 -17.30
CA TYR A 734 -13.10 18.49 -15.85
C TYR A 734 -12.29 17.49 -15.01
N ARG A 735 -11.71 16.45 -15.64
CA ARG A 735 -11.00 15.36 -14.95
C ARG A 735 -11.83 14.70 -13.84
N ASP A 736 -13.15 14.59 -14.05
CA ASP A 736 -14.08 13.95 -13.11
C ASP A 736 -14.05 12.42 -13.30
N PHE A 737 -13.09 11.79 -12.62
CA PHE A 737 -12.80 10.36 -12.76
C PHE A 737 -13.97 9.44 -12.41
N ASN A 738 -14.79 9.82 -11.43
CA ASN A 738 -15.96 9.04 -11.03
C ASN A 738 -17.03 9.05 -12.13
N SER A 739 -17.31 10.23 -12.70
CA SER A 739 -18.25 10.37 -13.81
C SER A 739 -17.78 9.66 -15.08
N ILE A 740 -16.48 9.70 -15.39
CA ILE A 740 -15.89 8.98 -16.52
C ILE A 740 -16.02 7.47 -16.31
N GLN A 741 -15.62 6.96 -15.15
CA GLN A 741 -15.74 5.54 -14.81
C GLN A 741 -17.19 5.06 -14.89
N GLY A 742 -18.12 5.77 -14.25
CA GLY A 742 -19.54 5.45 -14.30
C GLY A 742 -20.10 5.42 -15.73
N SER A 743 -19.66 6.34 -16.59
CA SER A 743 -20.07 6.38 -18.00
C SER A 743 -19.55 5.17 -18.78
N VAL A 744 -18.28 4.79 -18.59
CA VAL A 744 -17.69 3.63 -19.27
C VAL A 744 -18.33 2.34 -18.80
N VAL A 745 -18.60 2.19 -17.50
CA VAL A 745 -19.32 1.02 -16.95
C VAL A 745 -20.72 0.93 -17.55
N LEU A 746 -21.45 2.05 -17.65
CA LEU A 746 -22.77 2.07 -18.28
C LEU A 746 -22.70 1.63 -19.75
N PHE A 747 -21.74 2.14 -20.53
CA PHE A 747 -21.54 1.70 -21.91
C PHE A 747 -21.22 0.21 -22.00
N ALA A 748 -20.37 -0.31 -21.13
CA ALA A 748 -20.03 -1.73 -21.08
C ALA A 748 -21.26 -2.61 -20.84
N VAL A 749 -22.08 -2.23 -19.85
CA VAL A 749 -23.33 -2.93 -19.54
C VAL A 749 -24.31 -2.83 -20.71
N LEU A 750 -24.40 -1.67 -21.36
CA LEU A 750 -25.28 -1.49 -22.52
C LEU A 750 -24.84 -2.36 -23.71
N VAL A 751 -23.55 -2.41 -24.02
CA VAL A 751 -23.00 -3.25 -25.09
C VAL A 751 -23.28 -4.72 -24.81
N ALA A 752 -23.11 -5.16 -23.57
CA ALA A 752 -23.45 -6.52 -23.15
C ALA A 752 -24.95 -6.80 -23.30
N ALA A 753 -25.81 -5.87 -22.87
CA ALA A 753 -27.26 -5.99 -22.95
C ALA A 753 -27.74 -6.06 -24.42
N VAL A 754 -27.22 -5.20 -25.29
CA VAL A 754 -27.56 -5.18 -26.72
C VAL A 754 -27.07 -6.45 -27.41
N SER A 755 -25.85 -6.91 -27.09
CA SER A 755 -25.32 -8.16 -27.63
C SER A 755 -26.23 -9.33 -27.25
N LEU A 756 -26.64 -9.42 -25.98
CA LEU A 756 -27.58 -10.42 -25.50
C LEU A 756 -28.94 -10.31 -26.20
N MET A 757 -29.47 -9.10 -26.38
CA MET A 757 -30.71 -8.87 -27.12
C MET A 757 -30.60 -9.37 -28.57
N VAL A 758 -29.50 -9.09 -29.26
CA VAL A 758 -29.27 -9.53 -30.64
C VAL A 758 -29.22 -11.05 -30.72
N ASP A 759 -28.55 -11.71 -29.78
CA ASP A 759 -28.54 -13.17 -29.73
C ASP A 759 -29.93 -13.76 -29.49
N ILE A 760 -30.75 -13.12 -28.62
CA ILE A 760 -32.13 -13.54 -28.36
C ILE A 760 -33.00 -13.37 -29.62
N ILE A 761 -32.90 -12.23 -30.30
CA ILE A 761 -33.65 -11.98 -31.55
C ILE A 761 -33.21 -12.98 -32.63
N TYR A 762 -31.91 -13.27 -32.71
CA TYR A 762 -31.36 -14.24 -33.64
C TYR A 762 -31.94 -15.64 -33.41
N ALA A 763 -31.97 -16.10 -32.16
CA ALA A 763 -32.56 -17.39 -31.79
C ALA A 763 -34.08 -17.45 -32.05
N TRP A 764 -34.76 -16.30 -32.05
CA TRP A 764 -36.18 -16.21 -32.39
C TRP A 764 -36.44 -16.25 -33.91
N ILE A 765 -35.56 -15.63 -34.70
CA ILE A 765 -35.68 -15.56 -36.16
C ILE A 765 -35.31 -16.89 -36.83
N ASP A 766 -34.28 -17.59 -36.35
CA ASP A 766 -33.89 -18.91 -36.86
C ASP A 766 -33.96 -20.02 -35.79
N PRO A 767 -35.13 -20.65 -35.59
CA PRO A 767 -35.29 -21.73 -34.63
C PRO A 767 -34.63 -23.06 -35.06
N ARG A 768 -33.98 -23.13 -36.24
CA ARG A 768 -33.30 -24.35 -36.71
C ARG A 768 -31.94 -24.56 -36.05
N ILE A 769 -31.42 -23.53 -35.39
CA ILE A 769 -30.13 -23.56 -34.70
C ILE A 769 -30.33 -24.24 -33.33
N ARG A 770 -29.90 -25.50 -33.26
CA ARG A 770 -29.71 -26.21 -31.98
C ARG A 770 -28.36 -25.77 -31.40
N TYR A 771 -28.38 -24.76 -30.51
CA TYR A 771 -27.25 -24.46 -29.63
C TYR A 771 -26.90 -25.65 -28.73
#